data_AF-A0A2N5Z1P2-F1
#
_entry.id   AF-A0A2N5Z1P2-F1
#
_cell.length_a   1.000
_cell.length_b   1.000
_cell.length_c   1.000
_cell.angle_alpha   90.00
_cell.angle_beta   90.00
_cell.angle_gamma   90.00
#
_symmetry.space_group_name_H-M   'P 1'
#
loop_
_entity.id
_entity.type
_entity.pdbx_description
1 polymer ?
#
loop_
_entity_poly.entity_id
_entity_poly.type
_entity_poly.pdbx_seq_one_letter_code
_entity_poly.pdbx_strand_id
1 'polypeptide(L)'
;MQNLCLYEIKDMKVGSPLNKKISGGQRKRLNISLELIREPAILFLDEPTSGLSSRDSENIMDLLKELALKGKLVFVVIHQPSSDIFKMFNSLIILDTGGFLIYDGDPVDSIIYFKSRMHQADWNDSECPTCGNVNPEQIFNIVESQVLDEYGNLTKTRKISPTEWTEYFQKFIKQNEPEKLERPEKIPSISFKIPNKLRQFKVFVIRDVLSKIANTQYLAVNLLEAPFLAFALSFIIKYYNVDVANELGYVFYENSNLPVYIFMAVIIAIFVGLTVSAEEIIKDRLILKREQFLNLSRSSYLMSKVVILLTISAIQALTFVLLGNTIMEITGFHMYFRYWLIIFSSFGCANMMGLNVSDAFKTAVTIYILIPFMVIPQMILSGIIVKYDKLNPEISSPKSIPWYGEIITARWAYEALAVYQYKYNDYESQFYAYDKVMSNANYKKDYWLKELKNKLANCKRDIKEPKKKEKVNKALLLLRNEISHELQSNDKIKYKYLSELYYDKLTPDVIEKTTEYFNALNKYYIKRYKKASTAKNKIISSLQLTPEAKEEFIMSKKKYHNESLSELVRNDGLTRIIEYNDRLYQKIDPIFQDPNAYLIKAHFYAPVKRVFGHPFPTFWVNLSIIWLMTILLYISLYYSWLRKFLDAMAGLSSVIKKKESE
;
A
#
# COMPACT_ATOMS: atom_id res chain seq x y z
N MET A 1 -13.74 22.72 -30.07
CA MET A 1 -14.86 21.74 -30.11
C MET A 1 -15.77 21.96 -31.31
N GLN A 2 -16.19 23.20 -31.62
CA GLN A 2 -17.02 23.49 -32.81
C GLN A 2 -16.32 23.06 -34.12
N ASN A 3 -15.06 23.45 -34.32
CA ASN A 3 -14.26 23.07 -35.50
C ASN A 3 -14.07 21.55 -35.67
N LEU A 4 -14.38 20.74 -34.65
CA LEU A 4 -14.19 19.29 -34.64
C LEU A 4 -15.53 18.54 -34.67
N CYS A 5 -16.65 19.26 -34.79
CA CYS A 5 -18.01 18.72 -34.70
C CYS A 5 -18.22 17.85 -33.45
N LEU A 6 -17.67 18.29 -32.32
CA LEU A 6 -17.80 17.62 -31.01
C LEU A 6 -18.69 18.40 -30.03
N TYR A 7 -19.25 19.54 -30.44
CA TYR A 7 -19.96 20.44 -29.54
C TYR A 7 -21.27 19.84 -29.00
N GLU A 8 -22.02 19.13 -29.84
CA GLU A 8 -23.29 18.49 -29.47
C GLU A 8 -23.12 17.37 -28.43
N ILE A 9 -21.93 16.76 -28.38
CA ILE A 9 -21.62 15.62 -27.51
C ILE A 9 -20.70 15.99 -26.34
N LYS A 10 -20.49 17.28 -26.07
CA LYS A 10 -19.49 17.76 -25.09
C LYS A 10 -19.71 17.23 -23.66
N ASP A 11 -20.95 16.99 -23.28
CA ASP A 11 -21.35 16.51 -21.95
C ASP A 11 -21.60 14.99 -21.91
N MET A 12 -21.43 14.30 -23.04
CA MET A 12 -21.61 12.85 -23.12
C MET A 12 -20.37 12.10 -22.60
N LYS A 13 -20.59 11.02 -21.86
CA LYS A 13 -19.50 10.11 -21.45
C LYS A 13 -18.92 9.41 -22.69
N VAL A 14 -17.59 9.28 -22.77
CA VAL A 14 -16.88 8.61 -23.89
C VAL A 14 -17.14 7.09 -23.93
N GLY A 15 -17.38 6.48 -22.77
CA GLY A 15 -17.58 5.04 -22.62
C GLY A 15 -16.29 4.22 -22.75
N SER A 16 -16.41 2.90 -22.63
CA SER A 16 -15.30 1.94 -22.77
C SER A 16 -15.31 1.31 -24.18
N PRO A 17 -14.33 0.45 -24.53
CA PRO A 17 -14.40 -0.36 -25.76
C PRO A 17 -15.61 -1.30 -25.79
N LEU A 18 -16.00 -1.84 -24.62
CA LEU A 18 -17.13 -2.75 -24.44
C LEU A 18 -18.48 -2.02 -24.34
N ASN A 19 -18.49 -0.82 -23.74
CA ASN A 19 -19.67 0.02 -23.60
C ASN A 19 -19.44 1.35 -24.33
N LYS A 20 -19.57 1.33 -25.66
CA LYS A 20 -19.38 2.50 -26.52
C LYS A 20 -20.55 3.46 -26.34
N LYS A 21 -20.24 4.71 -25.97
CA LYS A 21 -21.23 5.79 -25.79
C LYS A 21 -21.17 6.86 -26.87
N ILE A 22 -19.99 7.05 -27.46
CA ILE A 22 -19.77 7.88 -28.66
C ILE A 22 -19.36 6.97 -29.83
N SER A 23 -19.61 7.43 -31.07
CA SER A 23 -19.24 6.69 -32.28
C SER A 23 -17.71 6.56 -32.44
N GLY A 24 -17.27 5.63 -33.30
CA GLY A 24 -15.84 5.45 -33.60
C GLY A 24 -15.19 6.74 -34.15
N GLY A 25 -15.87 7.41 -35.09
CA GLY A 25 -15.43 8.68 -35.64
C GLY A 25 -15.38 9.82 -34.64
N GLN A 26 -16.41 9.95 -33.80
CA GLN A 26 -16.39 10.93 -32.70
C GLN A 26 -15.22 10.67 -31.74
N ARG A 27 -14.93 9.41 -31.42
CA ARG A 27 -13.79 9.05 -30.55
C ARG A 27 -12.44 9.38 -31.20
N LYS A 28 -12.28 9.14 -32.50
CA LYS A 28 -11.06 9.50 -33.24
C LYS A 28 -10.87 11.02 -33.27
N ARG A 29 -11.93 11.79 -33.59
CA ARG A 29 -11.92 13.26 -33.53
C ARG A 29 -11.59 13.79 -32.15
N LEU A 30 -12.14 13.19 -31.08
CA LEU A 30 -11.79 13.55 -29.70
C LEU A 30 -10.31 13.28 -29.40
N ASN A 31 -9.77 12.15 -29.85
CA ASN A 31 -8.34 11.84 -29.68
C ASN A 31 -7.43 12.84 -30.39
N ILE A 32 -7.76 13.24 -31.62
CA ILE A 32 -7.06 14.30 -32.36
C ILE A 32 -7.17 15.63 -31.60
N SER A 33 -8.37 15.95 -31.11
CA SER A 33 -8.62 17.18 -30.33
C SER A 33 -7.70 17.28 -29.10
N LEU A 34 -7.50 16.18 -28.37
CA LEU A 34 -6.63 16.12 -27.20
C LEU A 34 -5.15 16.43 -27.53
N GLU A 35 -4.70 16.11 -28.74
CA GLU A 35 -3.36 16.47 -29.22
C GLU A 35 -3.32 17.93 -29.69
N LEU A 36 -4.39 18.41 -30.35
CA LEU A 36 -4.49 19.78 -30.87
C LEU A 36 -4.57 20.87 -29.78
N ILE A 37 -5.05 20.54 -28.57
CA ILE A 37 -5.07 21.47 -27.41
C ILE A 37 -3.66 22.02 -27.09
N ARG A 38 -2.60 21.31 -27.46
CA ARG A 38 -1.20 21.74 -27.23
C ARG A 38 -0.70 22.76 -28.24
N GLU A 39 -1.50 23.06 -29.26
CA GLU A 39 -1.11 23.87 -30.41
C GLU A 39 0.24 23.42 -31.01
N PRO A 40 0.42 22.13 -31.38
CA PRO A 40 1.69 21.67 -31.92
C PRO A 40 1.99 22.35 -33.25
N ALA A 41 3.28 22.64 -33.49
CA ALA A 41 3.77 23.15 -34.77
C ALA A 41 3.89 22.03 -35.82
N ILE A 42 4.23 20.81 -35.37
CA ILE A 42 4.34 19.61 -36.19
C ILE A 42 3.40 18.55 -35.62
N LEU A 43 2.58 17.95 -36.48
CA LEU A 43 1.62 16.92 -36.12
C LEU A 43 1.87 15.66 -36.94
N PHE A 44 2.04 14.53 -36.27
CA PHE A 44 2.12 13.22 -36.90
C PHE A 44 0.83 12.45 -36.63
N LEU A 45 0.16 12.01 -37.69
CA LEU A 45 -1.04 11.18 -37.59
C LEU A 45 -0.82 9.86 -38.31
N ASP A 46 -0.96 8.78 -37.56
CA ASP A 46 -0.96 7.43 -38.07
C ASP A 46 -2.40 6.98 -38.33
N GLU A 47 -2.71 6.74 -39.60
CA GLU A 47 -4.01 6.32 -40.11
C GLU A 47 -5.20 7.06 -39.49
N PRO A 48 -5.34 8.39 -39.69
CA PRO A 48 -6.42 9.15 -39.08
C PRO A 48 -7.81 8.79 -39.62
N THR A 49 -7.90 8.22 -40.82
CA THR A 49 -9.14 7.85 -41.53
C THR A 49 -9.56 6.39 -41.31
N SER A 50 -8.71 5.55 -40.73
CA SER A 50 -8.99 4.13 -40.54
C SER A 50 -10.17 3.88 -39.60
N GLY A 51 -11.11 3.03 -40.04
CA GLY A 51 -12.33 2.68 -39.31
C GLY A 51 -13.43 3.74 -39.31
N LEU A 52 -13.37 4.72 -40.23
CA LEU A 52 -14.36 5.78 -40.39
C LEU A 52 -15.22 5.60 -41.65
N SER A 53 -16.36 6.29 -41.69
CA SER A 53 -17.13 6.44 -42.93
C SER A 53 -16.39 7.37 -43.89
N SER A 54 -16.70 7.32 -45.19
CA SER A 54 -16.07 8.18 -46.21
C SER A 54 -16.23 9.67 -45.86
N ARG A 55 -17.46 10.08 -45.51
CA ARG A 55 -17.76 11.46 -45.11
C ARG A 55 -17.07 11.88 -43.82
N ASP A 56 -16.95 11.00 -42.82
CA ASP A 56 -16.18 11.32 -41.61
C ASP A 56 -14.69 11.46 -41.89
N SER A 57 -14.16 10.70 -42.85
CA SER A 57 -12.76 10.75 -43.27
C SER A 57 -12.44 12.07 -43.97
N GLU A 58 -13.29 12.49 -44.91
CA GLU A 58 -13.21 13.80 -45.58
C GLU A 58 -13.20 14.95 -44.57
N ASN A 59 -14.16 14.98 -43.64
CA ASN A 59 -14.23 16.00 -42.59
C ASN A 59 -12.94 16.09 -41.74
N ILE A 60 -12.30 14.94 -41.46
CA ILE A 60 -11.03 14.94 -40.72
C ILE A 60 -9.90 15.49 -41.60
N MET A 61 -9.87 15.12 -42.87
CA MET A 61 -8.86 15.62 -43.80
C MET A 61 -9.00 17.12 -44.05
N ASP A 62 -10.23 17.65 -44.13
CA ASP A 62 -10.51 19.08 -44.24
C ASP A 62 -9.95 19.85 -43.05
N LEU A 63 -10.21 19.36 -41.84
CA LEU A 63 -9.64 19.92 -40.62
C LEU A 63 -8.10 19.92 -40.66
N LEU A 64 -7.48 18.81 -41.08
CA LEU A 64 -6.02 18.72 -41.16
C LEU A 64 -5.47 19.69 -42.22
N LYS A 65 -6.16 19.86 -43.34
CA LYS A 65 -5.84 20.83 -44.37
C LYS A 65 -5.94 22.26 -43.86
N GLU A 66 -7.00 22.61 -43.12
CA GLU A 66 -7.13 23.91 -42.47
C GLU A 66 -5.99 24.19 -41.49
N LEU A 67 -5.55 23.18 -40.74
CA LEU A 67 -4.40 23.32 -39.84
C LEU A 67 -3.11 23.56 -40.61
N ALA A 68 -2.92 22.88 -41.74
CA ALA A 68 -1.78 23.09 -42.62
C ALA A 68 -1.77 24.52 -43.20
N LEU A 69 -2.93 25.01 -43.66
CA LEU A 69 -3.10 26.39 -44.15
C LEU A 69 -2.83 27.45 -43.07
N LYS A 70 -2.99 27.11 -41.78
CA LYS A 70 -2.63 27.96 -40.64
C LYS A 70 -1.13 27.92 -40.30
N GLY A 71 -0.30 27.31 -41.15
CA GLY A 71 1.16 27.25 -40.99
C GLY A 71 1.65 26.10 -40.11
N LYS A 72 0.84 25.06 -39.90
CA LYS A 72 1.28 23.85 -39.19
C LYS A 72 1.80 22.80 -40.17
N LEU A 73 2.83 22.07 -39.77
CA LEU A 73 3.31 20.93 -40.54
C LEU A 73 2.55 19.67 -40.13
N VAL A 74 1.88 19.01 -41.08
CA VAL A 74 1.06 17.83 -40.81
C VAL A 74 1.57 16.66 -41.65
N PHE A 75 2.06 15.62 -40.98
CA PHE A 75 2.40 14.33 -41.58
C PHE A 75 1.26 13.35 -41.34
N VAL A 76 0.83 12.70 -42.41
CA VAL A 76 -0.24 11.71 -42.35
C VAL A 76 0.19 10.44 -43.07
N VAL A 77 0.01 9.30 -42.41
CA VAL A 77 0.13 7.97 -43.04
C VAL A 77 -1.27 7.44 -43.30
N ILE A 78 -1.59 7.09 -44.55
CA ILE A 78 -2.90 6.56 -44.95
C ILE A 78 -2.68 5.33 -45.83
N HIS A 79 -3.34 4.22 -45.48
CA HIS A 79 -3.19 2.94 -46.19
C HIS A 79 -3.89 2.93 -47.55
N GLN A 80 -5.09 3.50 -47.67
CA GLN A 80 -5.88 3.57 -48.92
C GLN A 80 -6.74 4.85 -48.94
N PRO A 81 -6.24 5.98 -49.49
CA PRO A 81 -7.04 7.20 -49.60
C PRO A 81 -8.10 7.06 -50.71
N SER A 82 -9.28 7.66 -50.51
CA SER A 82 -10.23 7.87 -51.61
C SER A 82 -9.68 8.90 -52.60
N SER A 83 -10.24 8.96 -53.81
CA SER A 83 -9.90 9.98 -54.82
C SER A 83 -9.94 11.40 -54.22
N ASP A 84 -11.02 11.73 -53.50
CA ASP A 84 -11.19 13.06 -52.93
C ASP A 84 -10.12 13.37 -51.89
N ILE A 85 -9.82 12.43 -50.98
CA ILE A 85 -8.78 12.60 -49.97
C ILE A 85 -7.39 12.72 -50.61
N PHE A 86 -7.13 11.94 -51.66
CA PHE A 86 -5.85 11.95 -52.37
C PHE A 86 -5.56 13.33 -52.97
N LYS A 87 -6.57 13.99 -53.54
CA LYS A 87 -6.47 15.34 -54.08
C LYS A 87 -6.24 16.43 -53.03
N MET A 88 -6.48 16.14 -51.74
CA MET A 88 -6.30 17.12 -50.67
C MET A 88 -4.84 17.25 -50.21
N PHE A 89 -3.98 16.27 -50.51
CA PHE A 89 -2.58 16.30 -50.09
C PHE A 89 -1.80 17.43 -50.76
N ASN A 90 -0.89 18.06 -50.02
CA ASN A 90 0.03 19.06 -50.58
C ASN A 90 1.30 18.43 -51.17
N SER A 91 1.75 17.33 -50.58
CA SER A 91 2.93 16.58 -50.97
C SER A 91 2.69 15.12 -50.63
N LEU A 92 3.13 14.22 -51.50
CA LEU A 92 3.03 12.78 -51.35
C LEU A 92 4.44 12.21 -51.24
N ILE A 93 4.68 11.45 -50.17
CA ILE A 93 5.90 10.68 -49.96
C ILE A 93 5.52 9.20 -50.05
N ILE A 94 6.22 8.44 -50.90
CA ILE A 94 6.02 7.01 -51.05
C ILE A 94 7.31 6.27 -50.72
N LEU A 95 7.20 5.30 -49.81
CA LEU A 95 8.26 4.42 -49.38
C LEU A 95 7.95 2.98 -49.83
N ASP A 96 8.92 2.32 -50.45
CA ASP A 96 8.83 0.89 -50.80
C ASP A 96 9.44 0.01 -49.68
N THR A 97 9.24 -1.30 -49.79
CA THR A 97 9.73 -2.33 -48.87
C THR A 97 11.21 -2.15 -48.57
N GLY A 98 11.56 -2.05 -47.28
CA GLY A 98 12.92 -1.74 -46.85
C GLY A 98 13.17 -0.26 -46.53
N GLY A 99 12.15 0.61 -46.69
CA GLY A 99 12.26 2.03 -46.38
C GLY A 99 12.91 2.86 -47.50
N PHE A 100 12.89 2.33 -48.73
CA PHE A 100 13.43 3.01 -49.90
C PHE A 100 12.48 4.12 -50.36
N LEU A 101 12.98 5.36 -50.46
CA LEU A 101 12.22 6.48 -50.99
C LEU A 101 12.10 6.35 -52.51
N ILE A 102 10.87 6.23 -53.00
CA ILE A 102 10.59 6.03 -54.43
C ILE A 102 9.84 7.21 -55.07
N TYR A 103 9.24 8.07 -54.25
CA TYR A 103 8.62 9.32 -54.70
C TYR A 103 8.48 10.34 -53.54
N ASP A 104 8.68 11.62 -53.85
CA ASP A 104 8.45 12.78 -52.99
C ASP A 104 8.10 13.97 -53.90
N GLY A 105 6.83 14.41 -53.88
CA GLY A 105 6.36 15.47 -54.77
C GLY A 105 4.84 15.61 -54.79
N ASP A 106 4.31 16.24 -55.84
CA ASP A 106 2.86 16.44 -55.99
C ASP A 106 2.12 15.08 -56.13
N PRO A 107 0.96 14.89 -55.45
CA PRO A 107 0.22 13.65 -55.51
C PRO A 107 -0.28 13.28 -56.91
N VAL A 108 -0.75 14.24 -57.70
CA VAL A 108 -1.33 13.99 -59.03
C VAL A 108 -0.21 13.63 -60.03
N ASP A 109 0.92 14.34 -59.95
CA ASP A 109 2.10 14.05 -60.76
C ASP A 109 2.70 12.66 -60.49
N SER A 110 2.47 12.12 -59.29
CA SER A 110 2.98 10.78 -58.94
C SER A 110 2.45 9.70 -59.88
N ILE A 111 1.20 9.80 -60.32
CA ILE A 111 0.57 8.82 -61.21
C ILE A 111 1.22 8.86 -62.58
N ILE A 112 1.47 10.06 -63.11
CA ILE A 112 2.18 10.28 -64.37
C ILE A 112 3.60 9.72 -64.27
N TYR A 113 4.30 10.00 -63.15
CA TYR A 113 5.64 9.47 -62.90
C TYR A 113 5.67 7.94 -62.95
N PHE A 114 4.83 7.25 -62.17
CA PHE A 114 4.82 5.78 -62.14
C PHE A 114 4.38 5.16 -63.49
N LYS A 115 3.38 5.74 -64.16
CA LYS A 115 2.94 5.29 -65.49
C LYS A 115 4.03 5.46 -66.55
N SER A 116 4.71 6.61 -66.58
CA SER A 116 5.76 6.90 -67.56
C SER A 116 6.96 5.97 -67.42
N ARG A 117 7.35 5.63 -66.18
CA ARG A 117 8.45 4.68 -65.90
C ARG A 117 8.12 3.23 -66.25
N MET A 118 6.85 2.85 -66.17
CA MET A 118 6.37 1.53 -66.60
C MET A 118 5.94 1.47 -68.07
N HIS A 119 6.03 2.58 -68.81
CA HIS A 119 5.54 2.70 -70.19
C HIS A 119 4.09 2.22 -70.35
N GLN A 120 3.22 2.54 -69.39
CA GLN A 120 1.78 2.26 -69.50
C GLN A 120 1.13 3.17 -70.57
N ALA A 121 0.07 2.67 -71.22
CA ALA A 121 -0.77 3.48 -72.08
C ALA A 121 -1.38 4.66 -71.29
N ASP A 122 -1.62 5.79 -71.97
CA ASP A 122 -2.21 7.00 -71.38
C ASP A 122 -1.45 7.49 -70.13
N TRP A 123 -0.11 7.51 -70.23
CA TRP A 123 0.76 7.97 -69.14
C TRP A 123 0.60 9.46 -68.83
N ASN A 124 0.13 10.26 -69.79
CA ASN A 124 -0.19 11.68 -69.59
C ASN A 124 -1.47 11.92 -68.79
N ASP A 125 -2.35 10.93 -68.67
CA ASP A 125 -3.63 11.10 -67.97
C ASP A 125 -3.45 10.77 -66.49
N SER A 126 -3.58 11.78 -65.63
CA SER A 126 -3.51 11.64 -64.16
C SER A 126 -4.88 11.37 -63.51
N GLU A 127 -5.96 11.76 -64.17
CA GLU A 127 -7.34 11.57 -63.71
C GLU A 127 -8.26 11.08 -64.83
N CYS A 128 -9.40 10.49 -64.47
CA CYS A 128 -10.39 10.07 -65.44
C CYS A 128 -10.98 11.30 -66.17
N PRO A 129 -10.90 11.39 -67.52
CA PRO A 129 -11.38 12.56 -68.26
C PRO A 129 -12.89 12.83 -68.11
N THR A 130 -13.68 11.80 -67.78
CA THR A 130 -15.14 11.90 -67.70
C THR A 130 -15.63 12.35 -66.32
N CYS A 131 -15.01 11.87 -65.25
CA CYS A 131 -15.50 12.08 -63.88
C CYS A 131 -14.49 12.73 -62.94
N GLY A 132 -13.27 13.02 -63.42
CA GLY A 132 -12.18 13.57 -62.60
C GLY A 132 -11.72 12.65 -61.47
N ASN A 133 -12.12 11.37 -61.46
CA ASN A 133 -11.72 10.45 -60.41
C ASN A 133 -10.25 10.05 -60.56
N VAL A 134 -9.52 10.05 -59.46
CA VAL A 134 -8.13 9.58 -59.38
C VAL A 134 -8.14 8.22 -58.69
N ASN A 135 -7.32 7.27 -59.17
CA ASN A 135 -7.18 5.96 -58.53
C ASN A 135 -5.80 5.82 -57.87
N PRO A 136 -5.67 6.11 -56.56
CA PRO A 136 -4.40 6.00 -55.84
C PRO A 136 -3.86 4.57 -55.81
N GLU A 137 -4.72 3.54 -55.87
CA GLU A 137 -4.29 2.14 -55.85
C GLU A 137 -3.47 1.76 -57.09
N GLN A 138 -3.63 2.51 -58.19
CA GLN A 138 -2.84 2.29 -59.39
C GLN A 138 -1.33 2.42 -59.13
N ILE A 139 -0.93 3.31 -58.23
CA ILE A 139 0.48 3.49 -57.86
C ILE A 139 1.02 2.21 -57.22
N PHE A 140 0.30 1.65 -56.26
CA PHE A 140 0.69 0.40 -55.60
C PHE A 140 0.68 -0.78 -56.58
N ASN A 141 -0.32 -0.87 -57.45
CA ASN A 141 -0.37 -1.91 -58.50
C ASN A 141 0.81 -1.83 -59.48
N ILE A 142 1.30 -0.62 -59.78
CA ILE A 142 2.49 -0.40 -60.61
C ILE A 142 3.74 -0.87 -59.85
N VAL A 143 3.95 -0.38 -58.63
CA VAL A 143 5.14 -0.66 -57.83
C VAL A 143 5.25 -2.15 -57.51
N GLU A 144 4.13 -2.83 -57.25
CA GLU A 144 4.07 -4.25 -56.92
C GLU A 144 3.95 -5.17 -58.15
N SER A 145 3.98 -4.62 -59.37
CA SER A 145 3.81 -5.40 -60.59
C SER A 145 4.83 -6.54 -60.69
N GLN A 146 4.33 -7.75 -60.98
CA GLN A 146 5.12 -8.98 -61.00
C GLN A 146 5.54 -9.37 -62.42
N VAL A 147 6.71 -10.01 -62.54
CA VAL A 147 7.17 -10.60 -63.79
C VAL A 147 6.23 -11.76 -64.15
N LEU A 148 5.90 -11.92 -65.43
CA LEU A 148 5.11 -13.05 -65.91
C LEU A 148 6.05 -14.20 -66.30
N ASP A 149 5.68 -15.44 -65.99
CA ASP A 149 6.37 -16.61 -66.50
C ASP A 149 6.02 -16.87 -67.98
N GLU A 150 6.65 -17.88 -68.58
CA GLU A 150 6.42 -18.29 -69.98
C GLU A 150 4.99 -18.76 -70.27
N TYR A 151 4.21 -19.06 -69.23
CA TYR A 151 2.82 -19.50 -69.31
C TYR A 151 1.82 -18.37 -68.99
N GLY A 152 2.31 -17.15 -68.74
CA GLY A 152 1.49 -15.98 -68.41
C GLY A 152 1.01 -15.92 -66.95
N ASN A 153 1.57 -16.72 -66.05
CA ASN A 153 1.27 -16.64 -64.62
C ASN A 153 2.16 -15.59 -63.94
N LEU A 154 1.61 -14.95 -62.92
CA LEU A 154 2.33 -13.99 -62.09
C LEU A 154 3.37 -14.70 -61.21
N THR A 155 4.64 -14.32 -61.36
CA THR A 155 5.73 -14.82 -60.51
C THR A 155 5.83 -14.05 -59.19
N LYS A 156 6.60 -14.58 -58.23
CA LYS A 156 6.86 -13.87 -56.96
C LYS A 156 7.86 -12.71 -57.09
N THR A 157 8.53 -12.59 -58.24
CA THR A 157 9.53 -11.56 -58.49
C THR A 157 8.87 -10.31 -59.05
N ARG A 158 9.11 -9.16 -58.40
CA ARG A 158 8.68 -7.84 -58.89
C ARG A 158 9.42 -7.48 -60.17
N LYS A 159 8.77 -6.74 -61.07
CA LYS A 159 9.36 -6.26 -62.33
C LYS A 159 10.49 -5.26 -62.10
N ILE A 160 10.32 -4.36 -61.13
CA ILE A 160 11.31 -3.36 -60.74
C ILE A 160 11.58 -3.54 -59.25
N SER A 161 12.87 -3.57 -58.89
CA SER A 161 13.29 -3.71 -57.50
C SER A 161 13.16 -2.37 -56.73
N PRO A 162 13.04 -2.40 -55.39
CA PRO A 162 12.99 -1.19 -54.58
C PRO A 162 14.19 -0.25 -54.80
N THR A 163 15.38 -0.82 -55.01
CA THR A 163 16.61 -0.07 -55.29
C THR A 163 16.56 0.65 -56.63
N GLU A 164 16.07 -0.01 -57.68
CA GLU A 164 15.92 0.59 -59.01
C GLU A 164 14.88 1.73 -58.99
N TRP A 165 13.79 1.58 -58.24
CA TRP A 165 12.82 2.67 -58.06
C TRP A 165 13.44 3.91 -57.42
N THR A 166 14.28 3.75 -56.39
CA THR A 166 15.01 4.87 -55.79
C THR A 166 15.99 5.51 -56.79
N GLU A 167 16.68 4.72 -57.60
CA GLU A 167 17.55 5.27 -58.65
C GLU A 167 16.77 6.05 -59.71
N TYR A 168 15.60 5.56 -60.14
CA TYR A 168 14.72 6.29 -61.04
C TYR A 168 14.27 7.62 -60.43
N PHE A 169 13.94 7.62 -59.16
CA PHE A 169 13.49 8.81 -58.47
C PHE A 169 14.61 9.85 -58.29
N GLN A 170 15.82 9.42 -57.92
CA GLN A 170 16.98 10.30 -57.83
C GLN A 170 17.33 10.94 -59.19
N LYS A 171 17.21 10.18 -60.28
CA LYS A 171 17.37 10.72 -61.65
C LYS A 171 16.28 11.74 -61.98
N PHE A 172 15.03 11.47 -61.58
CA PHE A 172 13.91 12.38 -61.78
C PHE A 172 14.09 13.71 -61.02
N ILE A 173 14.50 13.70 -59.75
CA ILE A 173 14.79 14.93 -58.99
C ILE A 173 15.95 15.71 -59.60
N LYS A 174 17.01 15.03 -60.06
CA LYS A 174 18.15 15.72 -60.71
C LYS A 174 17.75 16.43 -62.01
N GLN A 175 16.74 15.92 -62.71
CA GLN A 175 16.22 16.54 -63.94
C GLN A 175 15.27 17.70 -63.64
N ASN A 176 14.55 17.63 -62.51
CA ASN A 176 13.61 18.62 -62.04
C ASN A 176 14.18 19.28 -60.77
N GLU A 177 15.20 20.12 -60.93
CA GLU A 177 15.90 20.74 -59.80
C GLU A 177 14.92 21.62 -59.00
N PRO A 178 14.59 21.29 -57.74
CA PRO A 178 13.67 22.10 -56.96
C PRO A 178 14.36 23.42 -56.61
N GLU A 179 13.62 24.53 -56.69
CA GLU A 179 14.09 25.83 -56.18
C GLU A 179 14.58 25.67 -54.74
N LYS A 180 15.77 26.19 -54.43
CA LYS A 180 16.31 26.20 -53.07
C LYS A 180 15.43 27.07 -52.19
N LEU A 181 14.50 26.43 -51.46
CA LEU A 181 13.73 27.10 -50.42
C LEU A 181 14.68 27.66 -49.35
N GLU A 182 14.60 28.96 -49.10
CA GLU A 182 15.28 29.59 -47.98
C GLU A 182 14.82 28.95 -46.67
N ARG A 183 15.77 28.40 -45.91
CA ARG A 183 15.45 27.78 -44.62
C ARG A 183 15.16 28.89 -43.62
N PRO A 184 13.95 28.96 -43.03
CA PRO A 184 13.67 29.96 -42.01
C PRO A 184 14.63 29.80 -40.83
N GLU A 185 15.25 30.89 -40.38
CA GLU A 185 16.28 30.88 -39.32
C GLU A 185 15.73 30.47 -37.94
N LYS A 186 14.42 30.58 -37.73
CA LYS A 186 13.77 30.33 -36.43
C LYS A 186 12.63 29.33 -36.56
N ILE A 187 12.71 28.28 -35.75
CA ILE A 187 11.62 27.33 -35.54
C ILE A 187 10.45 28.08 -34.87
N PRO A 188 9.19 27.87 -35.30
CA PRO A 188 8.03 28.51 -34.68
C PRO A 188 7.98 28.23 -33.17
N SER A 189 7.77 29.28 -32.37
CA SER A 189 7.71 29.17 -30.91
C SER A 189 6.43 28.46 -30.47
N ILE A 190 6.55 27.40 -29.67
CA ILE A 190 5.41 26.69 -29.09
C ILE A 190 4.90 27.48 -27.88
N SER A 191 3.63 27.88 -27.89
CA SER A 191 2.95 28.66 -26.84
C SER A 191 2.63 27.87 -25.56
N PHE A 192 2.78 26.54 -25.60
CA PHE A 192 2.40 25.64 -24.52
C PHE A 192 3.25 25.80 -23.26
N LYS A 193 2.60 26.07 -22.13
CA LYS A 193 3.25 26.15 -20.81
C LYS A 193 2.68 25.08 -19.87
N ILE A 194 3.57 24.28 -19.28
CA ILE A 194 3.20 23.29 -18.28
C ILE A 194 2.72 24.01 -17.01
N PRO A 195 1.54 23.66 -16.46
CA PRO A 195 1.03 24.30 -15.24
C PRO A 195 1.87 23.92 -14.01
N ASN A 196 1.86 24.77 -12.97
CA ASN A 196 2.57 24.52 -11.71
C ASN A 196 2.13 23.21 -11.03
N LYS A 197 3.02 22.60 -10.23
CA LYS A 197 2.79 21.31 -9.53
C LYS A 197 1.50 21.26 -8.70
N LEU A 198 1.10 22.37 -8.06
CA LEU A 198 -0.14 22.48 -7.29
C LEU A 198 -1.39 22.48 -8.17
N ARG A 199 -1.35 23.17 -9.32
CA ARG A 199 -2.44 23.15 -10.30
C ARG A 199 -2.59 21.75 -10.89
N GLN A 200 -1.47 21.08 -11.21
CA GLN A 200 -1.49 19.69 -11.66
C GLN A 200 -2.12 18.78 -10.61
N PHE A 201 -1.72 18.89 -9.34
CA PHE A 201 -2.32 18.13 -8.24
C PHE A 201 -3.83 18.34 -8.16
N LYS A 202 -4.31 19.59 -8.19
CA LYS A 202 -5.75 19.91 -8.17
C LYS A 202 -6.50 19.26 -9.34
N VAL A 203 -5.93 19.33 -10.55
CA VAL A 203 -6.53 18.72 -11.75
C VAL A 203 -6.59 17.19 -11.62
N PHE A 204 -5.52 16.55 -11.14
CA PHE A 204 -5.53 15.10 -10.93
C PHE A 204 -6.54 14.67 -9.87
N VAL A 205 -6.67 15.43 -8.78
CA VAL A 205 -7.69 15.17 -7.76
C VAL A 205 -9.10 15.28 -8.36
N ILE A 206 -9.39 16.36 -9.08
CA ILE A 206 -10.70 16.56 -9.72
C ILE A 206 -11.00 15.44 -10.72
N ARG A 207 -10.02 15.10 -11.58
CA ARG A 207 -10.16 14.02 -12.58
C ARG A 207 -10.50 12.70 -11.91
N ASP A 208 -9.78 12.34 -10.86
CA ASP A 208 -9.93 11.07 -10.19
C ASP A 208 -11.25 10.99 -9.38
N VAL A 209 -11.65 12.07 -8.71
CA VAL A 209 -12.96 12.17 -8.05
C VAL A 209 -14.11 12.05 -9.04
N LEU A 210 -14.07 12.80 -10.16
CA LEU A 210 -15.11 12.72 -11.19
C LEU A 210 -15.19 11.33 -11.82
N SER A 211 -14.04 10.69 -12.07
CA SER A 211 -13.99 9.32 -12.58
C SER A 211 -14.64 8.32 -11.61
N LYS A 212 -14.42 8.49 -10.30
CA LYS A 212 -14.99 7.61 -9.26
C LYS A 212 -16.50 7.84 -9.09
N ILE A 213 -16.96 9.09 -9.03
CA ILE A 213 -18.39 9.42 -8.93
C ILE A 213 -19.16 8.94 -10.17
N ALA A 214 -18.53 8.97 -11.35
CA ALA A 214 -19.15 8.47 -12.56
C ALA A 214 -19.42 6.96 -12.55
N ASN A 215 -18.76 6.19 -11.66
CA ASN A 215 -18.95 4.77 -11.43
C ASN A 215 -19.66 4.53 -10.09
N THR A 216 -20.99 4.65 -10.11
CA THR A 216 -21.84 4.52 -8.91
C THR A 216 -21.73 3.16 -8.25
N GLN A 217 -21.62 2.07 -9.03
CA GLN A 217 -21.46 0.71 -8.49
C GLN A 217 -20.15 0.58 -7.72
N TYR A 218 -19.03 1.03 -8.29
CA TYR A 218 -17.73 1.02 -7.61
C TYR A 218 -17.74 1.84 -6.33
N LEU A 219 -18.31 3.05 -6.38
CA LEU A 219 -18.38 3.94 -5.23
C LEU A 219 -19.24 3.34 -4.11
N ALA A 220 -20.40 2.77 -4.46
CA ALA A 220 -21.30 2.14 -3.50
C ALA A 220 -20.65 0.93 -2.84
N VAL A 221 -20.01 0.03 -3.61
CA VAL A 221 -19.30 -1.13 -3.06
C VAL A 221 -18.20 -0.68 -2.10
N ASN A 222 -17.34 0.25 -2.50
CA ASN A 222 -16.23 0.69 -1.65
C ASN A 222 -16.72 1.39 -0.37
N LEU A 223 -17.78 2.21 -0.43
CA LEU A 223 -18.30 2.90 0.75
C LEU A 223 -19.08 1.96 1.69
N LEU A 224 -19.78 0.96 1.15
CA LEU A 224 -20.62 0.05 1.93
C LEU A 224 -19.90 -1.20 2.44
N GLU A 225 -18.77 -1.58 1.84
CA GLU A 225 -17.99 -2.76 2.25
C GLU A 225 -17.56 -2.68 3.72
N ALA A 226 -16.93 -1.58 4.13
CA ALA A 226 -16.48 -1.38 5.52
C ALA A 226 -17.63 -1.40 6.55
N PRO A 227 -18.73 -0.64 6.40
CA PRO A 227 -19.84 -0.69 7.35
C PRO A 227 -20.56 -2.04 7.35
N PHE A 228 -20.68 -2.72 6.20
CA PHE A 228 -21.26 -4.06 6.12
C PHE A 228 -20.41 -5.07 6.89
N LEU A 229 -19.09 -5.07 6.69
CA LEU A 229 -18.17 -5.95 7.42
C LEU A 229 -18.14 -5.63 8.93
N ALA A 230 -18.23 -4.35 9.30
CA ALA A 230 -18.35 -3.94 10.71
C ALA A 230 -19.63 -4.48 11.35
N PHE A 231 -20.76 -4.35 10.65
CA PHE A 231 -22.05 -4.89 11.10
C PHE A 231 -21.98 -6.41 11.25
N ALA A 232 -21.54 -7.12 10.21
CA ALA A 232 -21.47 -8.58 10.22
C ALA A 232 -20.54 -9.07 11.34
N LEU A 233 -19.35 -8.48 11.47
CA LEU A 233 -18.38 -8.83 12.51
C LEU A 233 -18.97 -8.61 13.91
N SER A 234 -19.43 -7.39 14.22
CA SER A 234 -19.92 -7.07 15.55
C SER A 234 -21.20 -7.82 15.90
N PHE A 235 -22.09 -8.05 14.94
CA PHE A 235 -23.33 -8.80 15.16
C PHE A 235 -23.05 -10.26 15.50
N ILE A 236 -22.14 -10.93 14.77
CA ILE A 236 -21.79 -12.34 15.00
C ILE A 236 -21.03 -12.51 16.32
N ILE A 237 -20.18 -11.54 16.66
CA ILE A 237 -19.24 -11.66 17.77
C ILE A 237 -19.81 -11.16 19.10
N LYS A 238 -20.92 -10.41 19.09
CA LYS A 238 -21.60 -9.91 20.29
C LYS A 238 -22.12 -11.06 21.15
N TYR A 239 -21.31 -11.47 22.11
CA TYR A 239 -21.63 -12.54 23.07
C TYR A 239 -22.36 -11.99 24.29
N TYR A 240 -23.42 -12.67 24.72
CA TYR A 240 -24.10 -12.46 25.99
C TYR A 240 -24.40 -13.81 26.65
N ASN A 241 -24.28 -13.89 27.97
CA ASN A 241 -24.64 -15.10 28.69
C ASN A 241 -26.17 -15.28 28.67
N VAL A 242 -26.65 -16.43 28.22
CA VAL A 242 -28.09 -16.77 28.11
C VAL A 242 -28.59 -17.48 29.38
N ASP A 243 -27.75 -17.62 30.41
CA ASP A 243 -28.16 -18.20 31.68
C ASP A 243 -29.38 -17.48 32.27
N VAL A 244 -30.26 -18.26 32.88
CA VAL A 244 -31.51 -17.79 33.51
C VAL A 244 -31.23 -16.75 34.61
N ALA A 245 -30.02 -16.74 35.17
CA ALA A 245 -29.59 -15.76 36.18
C ALA A 245 -29.23 -14.38 35.59
N ASN A 246 -29.13 -14.23 34.27
CA ASN A 246 -28.76 -12.97 33.63
C ASN A 246 -30.01 -12.16 33.24
N GLU A 247 -30.49 -11.33 34.16
CA GLU A 247 -31.66 -10.45 33.95
C GLU A 247 -31.38 -9.24 33.05
N LEU A 248 -30.10 -8.88 32.83
CA LEU A 248 -29.68 -7.63 32.19
C LEU A 248 -29.34 -7.78 30.70
N GLY A 249 -29.43 -8.99 30.14
CA GLY A 249 -29.09 -9.25 28.75
C GLY A 249 -27.58 -9.08 28.46
N TYR A 250 -27.22 -8.33 27.43
CA TYR A 250 -25.82 -8.12 27.05
C TYR A 250 -25.10 -7.21 28.07
N VAL A 251 -23.93 -7.65 28.54
CA VAL A 251 -23.06 -6.87 29.42
C VAL A 251 -21.66 -6.84 28.83
N PHE A 252 -21.12 -5.64 28.58
CA PHE A 252 -19.78 -5.47 27.99
C PHE A 252 -18.67 -6.19 28.78
N TYR A 253 -18.79 -6.23 30.11
CA TYR A 253 -17.88 -6.96 31.00
C TYR A 253 -17.71 -8.44 30.68
N GLU A 254 -18.80 -9.12 30.33
CA GLU A 254 -18.84 -10.57 30.11
C GLU A 254 -18.55 -10.95 28.65
N ASN A 255 -18.43 -9.97 27.76
CA ASN A 255 -18.21 -10.25 26.35
C ASN A 255 -16.79 -10.79 26.11
N SER A 256 -16.69 -12.12 25.96
CA SER A 256 -15.42 -12.81 25.80
C SER A 256 -14.70 -12.50 24.49
N ASN A 257 -15.42 -12.01 23.50
CA ASN A 257 -14.89 -11.86 22.16
C ASN A 257 -14.37 -10.45 21.83
N LEU A 258 -14.33 -9.53 22.80
CA LEU A 258 -13.77 -8.19 22.57
C LEU A 258 -12.34 -8.22 22.00
N PRO A 259 -11.40 -9.07 22.49
CA PRO A 259 -10.06 -9.13 21.91
C PRO A 259 -10.05 -9.61 20.46
N VAL A 260 -10.97 -10.51 20.08
CA VAL A 260 -11.14 -10.98 18.71
C VAL A 260 -11.70 -9.87 17.83
N TYR A 261 -12.68 -9.12 18.32
CA TYR A 261 -13.24 -7.96 17.63
C TYR A 261 -12.16 -6.91 17.29
N ILE A 262 -11.34 -6.52 18.27
CA ILE A 262 -10.24 -5.54 18.04
C ILE A 262 -9.27 -6.06 16.99
N PHE A 263 -8.93 -7.35 17.03
CA PHE A 263 -8.00 -7.97 16.09
C PHE A 263 -8.59 -8.01 14.67
N MET A 264 -9.81 -8.52 14.52
CA MET A 264 -10.47 -8.64 13.24
C MET A 264 -10.77 -7.27 12.62
N ALA A 265 -11.10 -6.25 13.43
CA ALA A 265 -11.26 -4.88 12.96
C ALA A 265 -9.99 -4.34 12.27
N VAL A 266 -8.82 -4.59 12.87
CA VAL A 266 -7.52 -4.20 12.28
C VAL A 266 -7.25 -4.99 11.00
N ILE A 267 -7.50 -6.29 10.99
CA ILE A 267 -7.27 -7.14 9.80
C ILE A 267 -8.20 -6.75 8.64
N ILE A 268 -9.48 -6.48 8.92
CA ILE A 268 -10.45 -6.01 7.92
C ILE A 268 -10.00 -4.66 7.36
N ALA A 269 -9.53 -3.73 8.21
CA ALA A 269 -9.02 -2.45 7.74
C ALA A 269 -7.81 -2.61 6.80
N ILE A 270 -6.90 -3.54 7.11
CA ILE A 270 -5.76 -3.85 6.24
C ILE A 270 -6.22 -4.49 4.93
N PHE A 271 -7.13 -5.46 4.99
CA PHE A 271 -7.66 -6.15 3.81
C PHE A 271 -8.38 -5.19 2.86
N VAL A 272 -9.35 -4.42 3.36
CA VAL A 272 -10.13 -3.47 2.57
C VAL A 272 -9.25 -2.33 2.03
N GLY A 273 -8.28 -1.83 2.81
CA GLY A 273 -7.33 -0.83 2.31
C GLY A 273 -6.46 -1.36 1.16
N LEU A 274 -6.03 -2.62 1.24
CA LEU A 274 -5.26 -3.26 0.16
C LEU A 274 -6.11 -3.45 -1.10
N THR A 275 -7.34 -3.96 -0.99
CA THR A 275 -8.22 -4.24 -2.14
C THR A 275 -8.60 -2.97 -2.89
N VAL A 276 -8.97 -1.90 -2.18
CA VAL A 276 -9.39 -0.62 -2.79
C VAL A 276 -8.24 0.07 -3.52
N SER A 277 -7.03 0.04 -2.98
CA SER A 277 -5.87 0.73 -3.55
C SER A 277 -5.10 -0.06 -4.61
N ALA A 278 -5.22 -1.40 -4.59
CA ALA A 278 -4.51 -2.33 -5.46
C ALA A 278 -4.67 -2.06 -6.96
N GLU A 279 -5.82 -1.56 -7.42
CA GLU A 279 -6.07 -1.38 -8.87
C GLU A 279 -5.87 0.06 -9.38
N GLU A 280 -5.59 1.02 -8.49
CA GLU A 280 -5.67 2.44 -8.82
C GLU A 280 -4.64 2.90 -9.87
N ILE A 281 -3.39 2.43 -9.80
CA ILE A 281 -2.33 2.84 -10.74
C ILE A 281 -2.38 1.99 -12.02
N ILE A 282 -2.73 0.70 -11.92
CA ILE A 282 -2.86 -0.17 -13.10
C ILE A 282 -3.93 0.37 -14.06
N LYS A 283 -5.09 0.79 -13.55
CA LYS A 283 -6.19 1.34 -14.37
C LYS A 283 -5.76 2.58 -15.16
N ASP A 284 -4.90 3.40 -14.58
CA ASP A 284 -4.43 4.65 -15.21
C ASP A 284 -3.25 4.45 -16.16
N ARG A 285 -2.64 3.25 -16.22
CA ARG A 285 -1.36 3.02 -16.91
C ARG A 285 -1.37 3.42 -18.39
N LEU A 286 -2.46 3.15 -19.11
CA LEU A 286 -2.60 3.54 -20.53
C LEU A 286 -2.67 5.07 -20.68
N ILE A 287 -3.36 5.75 -19.77
CA ILE A 287 -3.46 7.21 -19.74
C ILE A 287 -2.10 7.81 -19.42
N LEU A 288 -1.40 7.29 -18.41
CA LEU A 288 -0.05 7.74 -18.03
C LEU A 288 0.96 7.56 -19.16
N LYS A 289 0.88 6.45 -19.92
CA LYS A 289 1.74 6.23 -21.08
C LYS A 289 1.49 7.26 -22.18
N ARG A 290 0.22 7.64 -22.42
CA ARG A 290 -0.13 8.71 -23.36
C ARG A 290 0.32 10.09 -22.88
N GLU A 291 0.16 10.37 -21.59
CA GLU A 291 0.53 11.64 -20.96
C GLU A 291 2.05 11.77 -20.72
N GLN A 292 2.84 10.72 -20.99
CA GLN A 292 4.28 10.72 -20.76
C GLN A 292 5.00 11.83 -21.55
N PHE A 293 4.52 12.15 -22.76
CA PHE A 293 5.08 13.24 -23.59
C PHE A 293 4.89 14.64 -22.97
N LEU A 294 3.96 14.80 -22.02
CA LEU A 294 3.70 16.07 -21.34
C LEU A 294 4.68 16.36 -20.19
N ASN A 295 5.49 15.39 -19.79
CA ASN A 295 6.43 15.50 -18.65
C ASN A 295 5.76 16.05 -17.37
N LEU A 296 4.54 15.56 -17.07
CA LEU A 296 3.79 15.95 -15.87
C LEU A 296 4.47 15.45 -14.59
N SER A 297 4.21 16.15 -13.49
CA SER A 297 4.78 15.87 -12.18
C SER A 297 4.25 14.55 -11.61
N ARG A 298 5.12 13.53 -11.55
CA ARG A 298 4.83 12.25 -10.90
C ARG A 298 4.42 12.42 -9.44
N SER A 299 5.03 13.35 -8.70
CA SER A 299 4.66 13.58 -7.29
C SER A 299 3.24 14.13 -7.16
N SER A 300 2.82 14.99 -8.08
CA SER A 300 1.47 15.57 -8.09
C SER A 300 0.41 14.50 -8.37
N TYR A 301 0.69 13.58 -9.30
CA TYR A 301 -0.18 12.43 -9.57
C TYR A 301 -0.26 11.50 -8.36
N LEU A 302 0.88 11.04 -7.83
CA LEU A 302 0.87 10.11 -6.69
C LEU A 302 0.19 10.71 -5.46
N MET A 303 0.49 11.98 -5.14
CA MET A 303 -0.14 12.66 -4.01
C MET A 303 -1.66 12.79 -4.20
N SER A 304 -2.15 13.04 -5.42
CA SER A 304 -3.61 13.09 -5.67
C SER A 304 -4.29 11.76 -5.34
N LYS A 305 -3.65 10.63 -5.70
CA LYS A 305 -4.15 9.28 -5.40
C LYS A 305 -4.14 9.01 -3.90
N VAL A 306 -3.03 9.34 -3.23
CA VAL A 306 -2.90 9.18 -1.77
C VAL A 306 -3.99 9.97 -1.02
N VAL A 307 -4.21 11.23 -1.38
CA VAL A 307 -5.20 12.08 -0.69
C VAL A 307 -6.62 11.55 -0.87
N ILE A 308 -6.99 11.10 -2.08
CA ILE A 308 -8.31 10.55 -2.33
C ILE A 308 -8.52 9.25 -1.56
N LEU A 309 -7.54 8.34 -1.60
CA LEU A 309 -7.62 7.07 -0.86
C LEU A 309 -7.70 7.30 0.65
N LEU A 310 -6.89 8.21 1.21
CA LEU A 310 -6.99 8.56 2.63
C LEU A 310 -8.34 9.18 2.98
N THR A 311 -8.93 9.99 2.09
CA THR A 311 -10.26 10.58 2.33
C THR A 311 -11.35 9.51 2.36
N ILE A 312 -11.34 8.59 1.39
CA ILE A 312 -12.29 7.47 1.35
C ILE A 312 -12.10 6.59 2.60
N SER A 313 -10.86 6.26 2.95
CA SER A 313 -10.55 5.46 4.13
C SER A 313 -10.89 6.14 5.46
N ALA A 314 -10.83 7.47 5.53
CA ALA A 314 -11.28 8.19 6.72
C ALA A 314 -12.79 8.02 6.95
N ILE A 315 -13.57 8.05 5.86
CA ILE A 315 -15.02 7.81 5.88
C ILE A 315 -15.31 6.34 6.22
N GLN A 316 -14.63 5.39 5.56
CA GLN A 316 -14.78 3.95 5.83
C GLN A 316 -14.41 3.60 7.27
N ALA A 317 -13.32 4.14 7.81
CA ALA A 317 -12.92 3.93 9.19
C ALA A 317 -13.95 4.52 10.17
N LEU A 318 -14.52 5.69 9.85
CA LEU A 318 -15.53 6.33 10.68
C LEU A 318 -16.81 5.49 10.73
N THR A 319 -17.33 5.07 9.58
CA THR A 319 -18.54 4.24 9.51
C THR A 319 -18.31 2.87 10.14
N PHE A 320 -17.14 2.26 9.94
CA PHE A 320 -16.75 1.01 10.58
C PHE A 320 -16.79 1.12 12.10
N VAL A 321 -16.14 2.15 12.66
CA VAL A 321 -16.07 2.35 14.12
C VAL A 321 -17.44 2.71 14.69
N LEU A 322 -18.19 3.59 14.03
CA LEU A 322 -19.52 3.97 14.51
C LEU A 322 -20.45 2.77 14.59
N LEU A 323 -20.53 1.93 13.55
CA LEU A 323 -21.38 0.74 13.59
C LEU A 323 -20.82 -0.33 14.54
N GLY A 324 -19.55 -0.68 14.37
CA GLY A 324 -18.94 -1.79 15.09
C GLY A 324 -18.90 -1.58 16.60
N ASN A 325 -18.48 -0.39 17.04
CA ASN A 325 -18.39 -0.07 18.47
C ASN A 325 -19.76 0.16 19.11
N THR A 326 -20.75 0.68 18.36
CA THR A 326 -22.11 0.84 18.89
C THR A 326 -22.74 -0.52 19.15
N ILE A 327 -22.59 -1.48 18.24
CA ILE A 327 -23.13 -2.84 18.41
C ILE A 327 -22.45 -3.55 19.60
N MET A 328 -21.12 -3.40 19.73
CA MET A 328 -20.34 -3.96 20.84
C MET A 328 -20.52 -3.18 22.16
N GLU A 329 -21.26 -2.06 22.15
CA GLU A 329 -21.46 -1.14 23.28
C GLU A 329 -20.16 -0.65 23.94
N ILE A 330 -19.11 -0.47 23.13
CA ILE A 330 -17.90 0.21 23.59
C ILE A 330 -18.27 1.66 23.82
N THR A 331 -18.17 2.12 25.06
CA THR A 331 -18.64 3.46 25.45
C THR A 331 -17.51 4.49 25.60
N GLY A 332 -17.86 5.77 25.41
CA GLY A 332 -16.98 6.92 25.58
C GLY A 332 -16.49 7.54 24.26
N PHE A 333 -16.77 8.83 24.05
CA PHE A 333 -16.37 9.56 22.82
C PHE A 333 -14.87 9.48 22.54
N HIS A 334 -14.05 9.58 23.59
CA HIS A 334 -12.60 9.41 23.50
C HIS A 334 -12.21 8.02 22.97
N MET A 335 -12.96 6.96 23.30
CA MET A 335 -12.70 5.61 22.79
C MET A 335 -13.00 5.51 21.29
N TYR A 336 -14.15 6.02 20.84
CA TYR A 336 -14.50 6.06 19.40
C TYR A 336 -13.42 6.77 18.58
N PHE A 337 -12.97 7.93 19.02
CA PHE A 337 -11.94 8.68 18.31
C PHE A 337 -10.61 7.92 18.22
N ARG A 338 -10.24 7.16 19.24
CA ARG A 338 -8.98 6.40 19.30
C ARG A 338 -9.02 5.15 18.44
N TYR A 339 -10.16 4.46 18.42
CA TYR A 339 -10.44 3.38 17.47
C TYR A 339 -10.38 3.91 16.04
N TRP A 340 -11.05 5.03 15.77
CA TRP A 340 -11.04 5.66 14.46
C TRP A 340 -9.63 6.00 14.00
N LEU A 341 -8.81 6.64 14.85
CA LEU A 341 -7.42 6.97 14.50
C LEU A 341 -6.58 5.76 14.12
N ILE A 342 -6.66 4.65 14.88
CA ILE A 342 -5.85 3.46 14.59
C ILE A 342 -6.37 2.72 13.35
N ILE A 343 -7.69 2.56 13.22
CA ILE A 343 -8.29 1.91 12.05
C ILE A 343 -8.00 2.72 10.80
N PHE A 344 -8.19 4.05 10.83
CA PHE A 344 -7.82 4.97 9.75
C PHE A 344 -6.33 4.86 9.39
N SER A 345 -5.44 4.80 10.38
CA SER A 345 -3.99 4.66 10.12
C SER A 345 -3.64 3.30 9.53
N SER A 346 -4.35 2.24 9.94
CA SER A 346 -4.19 0.88 9.37
C SER A 346 -4.64 0.84 7.92
N PHE A 347 -5.79 1.45 7.60
CA PHE A 347 -6.24 1.67 6.23
C PHE A 347 -5.21 2.48 5.42
N GLY A 348 -4.69 3.58 5.97
CA GLY A 348 -3.70 4.42 5.29
C GLY A 348 -2.40 3.65 4.96
N CYS A 349 -1.92 2.83 5.89
CA CYS A 349 -0.76 1.97 5.66
C CYS A 349 -1.04 0.93 4.58
N ALA A 350 -2.20 0.26 4.65
CA ALA A 350 -2.64 -0.71 3.65
C ALA A 350 -2.85 -0.10 2.26
N ASN A 351 -3.39 1.12 2.17
CA ASN A 351 -3.51 1.86 0.92
C ASN A 351 -2.14 2.08 0.27
N MET A 352 -1.12 2.42 1.05
CA MET A 352 0.24 2.59 0.49
C MET A 352 0.84 1.26 0.05
N MET A 353 0.59 0.17 0.79
CA MET A 353 0.99 -1.17 0.35
C MET A 353 0.31 -1.54 -0.98
N GLY A 354 -1.00 -1.33 -1.11
CA GLY A 354 -1.74 -1.66 -2.33
C GLY A 354 -1.35 -0.78 -3.52
N LEU A 355 -1.04 0.52 -3.32
CA LEU A 355 -0.48 1.36 -4.38
C LEU A 355 0.90 0.86 -4.87
N ASN A 356 1.77 0.40 -3.97
CA ASN A 356 3.06 -0.19 -4.37
C ASN A 356 2.86 -1.43 -5.25
N VAL A 357 1.91 -2.29 -4.85
CA VAL A 357 1.52 -3.47 -5.64
C VAL A 357 0.92 -3.06 -6.99
N SER A 358 0.07 -2.02 -7.00
CA SER A 358 -0.53 -1.48 -8.22
C SER A 358 0.51 -0.97 -9.22
N ASP A 359 1.54 -0.24 -8.78
CA ASP A 359 2.62 0.21 -9.68
C ASP A 359 3.46 -0.97 -10.21
N ALA A 360 3.72 -1.97 -9.35
CA ALA A 360 4.68 -3.03 -9.63
C ALA A 360 4.17 -4.09 -10.61
N PHE A 361 2.91 -4.49 -10.52
CA PHE A 361 2.39 -5.63 -11.30
C PHE A 361 1.76 -5.22 -12.63
N LYS A 362 1.67 -6.18 -13.56
CA LYS A 362 1.16 -5.94 -14.93
C LYS A 362 -0.35 -6.17 -15.09
N THR A 363 -0.93 -7.07 -14.30
CA THR A 363 -2.34 -7.46 -14.39
C THR A 363 -3.02 -7.39 -13.04
N ALA A 364 -4.33 -7.11 -13.02
CA ALA A 364 -5.14 -7.11 -11.81
C ALA A 364 -5.26 -8.51 -11.18
N VAL A 365 -5.32 -9.56 -12.00
CA VAL A 365 -5.42 -10.96 -11.54
C VAL A 365 -4.24 -11.34 -10.64
N THR A 366 -3.01 -10.97 -11.02
CA THR A 366 -1.82 -11.24 -10.20
C THR A 366 -1.90 -10.51 -8.85
N ILE A 367 -2.48 -9.31 -8.81
CA ILE A 367 -2.64 -8.57 -7.56
C ILE A 367 -3.62 -9.27 -6.63
N TYR A 368 -4.75 -9.74 -7.15
CA TYR A 368 -5.74 -10.44 -6.33
C TYR A 368 -5.19 -11.73 -5.70
N ILE A 369 -4.31 -12.44 -6.42
CA ILE A 369 -3.61 -13.61 -5.87
C ILE A 369 -2.66 -13.19 -4.73
N LEU A 370 -2.02 -12.02 -4.83
CA LEU A 370 -1.05 -11.54 -3.85
C LEU A 370 -1.68 -11.04 -2.54
N ILE A 371 -2.91 -10.49 -2.58
CA ILE A 371 -3.56 -9.90 -1.39
C ILE A 371 -3.62 -10.89 -0.21
N PRO A 372 -4.09 -12.15 -0.36
CA PRO A 372 -4.03 -13.14 0.72
C PRO A 372 -2.61 -13.41 1.25
N PHE A 373 -1.60 -13.47 0.37
CA PHE A 373 -0.20 -13.65 0.77
C PHE A 373 0.35 -12.46 1.58
N MET A 374 -0.25 -11.27 1.45
CA MET A 374 0.10 -10.12 2.27
C MET A 374 -0.66 -10.10 3.60
N VAL A 375 -1.91 -10.54 3.61
CA VAL A 375 -2.78 -10.50 4.81
C VAL A 375 -2.50 -11.66 5.78
N ILE A 376 -2.26 -12.88 5.29
CA ILE A 376 -2.02 -14.05 6.15
C ILE A 376 -0.81 -13.85 7.07
N PRO A 377 0.36 -13.35 6.60
CA PRO A 377 1.46 -13.01 7.49
C PRO A 377 1.11 -11.93 8.51
N GLN A 378 0.30 -10.94 8.14
CA GLN A 378 -0.18 -9.92 9.10
C GLN A 378 -1.01 -10.55 10.22
N MET A 379 -1.77 -11.60 9.94
CA MET A 379 -2.53 -12.34 10.95
C MET A 379 -1.63 -13.19 11.84
N ILE A 380 -0.80 -14.05 11.25
CA ILE A 380 -0.01 -15.06 11.98
C ILE A 380 1.14 -14.42 12.75
N LEU A 381 1.88 -13.51 12.12
CA LEU A 381 3.08 -12.90 12.69
C LEU A 381 2.77 -11.71 13.61
N SER A 382 1.49 -11.40 13.86
CA SER A 382 1.07 -10.33 14.77
C SER A 382 1.37 -10.62 16.25
N GLY A 383 1.51 -11.89 16.62
CA GLY A 383 1.68 -12.31 18.02
C GLY A 383 0.37 -12.50 18.80
N ILE A 384 -0.78 -12.38 18.13
CA ILE A 384 -2.12 -12.41 18.74
C ILE A 384 -2.71 -13.81 18.68
N ILE A 385 -2.76 -14.41 17.48
CA ILE A 385 -3.21 -15.81 17.28
C ILE A 385 -2.19 -16.77 17.90
N VAL A 386 -0.91 -16.56 17.57
CA VAL A 386 0.20 -17.35 18.10
C VAL A 386 1.12 -16.44 18.88
N LYS A 387 1.17 -16.61 20.21
CA LYS A 387 2.05 -15.82 21.08
C LYS A 387 3.51 -16.00 20.67
N TYR A 388 4.28 -14.92 20.63
CA TYR A 388 5.68 -14.95 20.18
C TYR A 388 6.53 -15.95 20.96
N ASP A 389 6.31 -16.12 22.25
CA ASP A 389 7.06 -17.05 23.09
C ASP A 389 6.72 -18.53 22.85
N LYS A 390 5.69 -18.82 22.06
CA LYS A 390 5.32 -20.16 21.62
C LYS A 390 5.72 -20.45 20.16
N LEU A 391 6.38 -19.51 19.48
CA LEU A 391 6.94 -19.73 18.16
C LEU A 391 8.26 -20.51 18.24
N ASN A 392 8.76 -21.00 17.09
CA ASN A 392 10.04 -21.71 17.01
C ASN A 392 11.13 -20.92 17.78
N PRO A 393 11.76 -21.50 18.82
CA PRO A 393 12.81 -20.86 19.60
C PRO A 393 14.03 -20.40 18.81
N GLU A 394 14.27 -20.94 17.62
CA GLU A 394 15.34 -20.48 16.72
C GLU A 394 15.04 -19.09 16.11
N ILE A 395 13.75 -18.76 15.96
CA ILE A 395 13.28 -17.58 15.25
C ILE A 395 12.66 -16.56 16.22
N SER A 396 12.28 -16.99 17.42
CA SER A 396 11.62 -16.17 18.44
C SER A 396 12.32 -16.22 19.80
N SER A 397 12.07 -15.19 20.61
CA SER A 397 12.60 -15.10 21.97
C SER A 397 11.45 -14.96 22.99
N PRO A 398 11.58 -15.56 24.19
CA PRO A 398 10.59 -15.36 25.25
C PRO A 398 10.64 -13.95 25.86
N LYS A 399 11.69 -13.16 25.57
CA LYS A 399 11.95 -11.84 26.18
C LYS A 399 11.36 -10.68 25.40
N SER A 400 11.54 -10.66 24.08
CA SER A 400 11.23 -9.50 23.25
C SER A 400 10.56 -9.91 21.95
N ILE A 401 9.82 -8.97 21.38
CA ILE A 401 9.19 -9.13 20.08
C ILE A 401 10.29 -9.37 19.03
N PRO A 402 10.14 -10.40 18.18
CA PRO A 402 11.07 -10.68 17.08
C PRO A 402 11.07 -9.56 16.03
N TRP A 403 12.16 -9.44 15.28
CA TRP A 403 12.35 -8.38 14.29
C TRP A 403 11.24 -8.36 13.20
N TYR A 404 10.77 -9.54 12.77
CA TYR A 404 9.71 -9.62 11.76
C TYR A 404 8.38 -9.11 12.31
N GLY A 405 8.10 -9.28 13.61
CA GLY A 405 6.91 -8.73 14.26
C GLY A 405 6.91 -7.20 14.24
N GLU A 406 8.08 -6.56 14.28
CA GLU A 406 8.20 -5.11 14.18
C GLU A 406 7.79 -4.56 12.81
N ILE A 407 7.77 -5.39 11.76
CA ILE A 407 7.32 -5.03 10.39
C ILE A 407 5.81 -5.25 10.21
N ILE A 408 5.13 -5.92 11.14
CA ILE A 408 3.71 -6.25 11.02
C ILE A 408 2.85 -5.09 11.51
N THR A 409 2.18 -4.39 10.60
CA THR A 409 1.25 -3.29 10.90
C THR A 409 0.15 -3.72 11.86
N ALA A 410 -0.42 -4.92 11.66
CA ALA A 410 -1.50 -5.45 12.51
C ALA A 410 -1.11 -5.53 13.99
N ARG A 411 0.16 -5.85 14.29
CA ARG A 411 0.70 -5.90 15.65
C ARG A 411 0.65 -4.53 16.32
N TRP A 412 1.12 -3.48 15.63
CA TRP A 412 1.13 -2.10 16.15
C TRP A 412 -0.27 -1.56 16.39
N ALA A 413 -1.17 -1.78 15.43
CA ALA A 413 -2.55 -1.33 15.54
C ALA A 413 -3.30 -2.04 16.68
N TYR A 414 -3.19 -3.36 16.76
CA TYR A 414 -3.85 -4.13 17.80
C TYR A 414 -3.34 -3.80 19.20
N GLU A 415 -2.03 -3.80 19.40
CA GLU A 415 -1.42 -3.47 20.69
C GLU A 415 -1.80 -2.05 21.15
N ALA A 416 -1.92 -1.10 20.22
CA ALA A 416 -2.36 0.25 20.54
C ALA A 416 -3.78 0.26 21.10
N LEU A 417 -4.71 -0.45 20.45
CA LEU A 417 -6.11 -0.51 20.88
C LEU A 417 -6.31 -1.32 22.15
N ALA A 418 -5.69 -2.50 22.25
CA ALA A 418 -5.81 -3.36 23.43
C ALA A 418 -5.28 -2.67 24.70
N VAL A 419 -4.08 -2.08 24.64
CA VAL A 419 -3.49 -1.34 25.77
C VAL A 419 -4.33 -0.10 26.09
N TYR A 420 -4.83 0.61 25.08
CA TYR A 420 -5.63 1.81 25.31
C TYR A 420 -6.99 1.50 25.94
N GLN A 421 -7.71 0.52 25.39
CA GLN A 421 -9.01 0.05 25.88
C GLN A 421 -8.93 -0.42 27.33
N TYR A 422 -7.86 -1.14 27.70
CA TYR A 422 -7.67 -1.59 29.07
C TYR A 422 -7.27 -0.47 30.03
N LYS A 423 -6.29 0.37 29.66
CA LYS A 423 -5.68 1.34 30.59
C LYS A 423 -6.48 2.63 30.75
N TYR A 424 -7.09 3.12 29.67
CA TYR A 424 -7.69 4.46 29.60
C TYR A 424 -9.23 4.41 29.54
N ASN A 425 -9.86 3.32 29.97
CA ASN A 425 -11.30 3.32 30.19
C ASN A 425 -11.65 4.05 31.50
N ASP A 426 -12.87 4.55 31.57
CA ASP A 426 -13.34 5.41 32.68
C ASP A 426 -13.31 4.69 34.03
N TYR A 427 -13.43 3.36 34.04
CA TYR A 427 -13.37 2.55 35.27
C TYR A 427 -11.94 2.27 35.76
N GLU A 428 -11.06 1.79 34.87
CA GLU A 428 -9.72 1.27 35.21
C GLU A 428 -8.70 2.39 35.41
N SER A 429 -8.87 3.53 34.74
CA SER A 429 -7.90 4.64 34.74
C SER A 429 -7.56 5.15 36.15
N GLN A 430 -8.53 5.18 37.06
CA GLN A 430 -8.38 5.56 38.48
C GLN A 430 -7.64 4.51 39.32
N PHE A 431 -7.69 3.23 38.93
CA PHE A 431 -7.09 2.13 39.69
C PHE A 431 -5.73 1.69 39.14
N TYR A 432 -5.48 1.92 37.85
CA TYR A 432 -4.31 1.43 37.12
C TYR A 432 -2.98 1.72 37.83
N ALA A 433 -2.80 2.92 38.37
CA ALA A 433 -1.55 3.28 39.07
C ALA A 433 -1.32 2.44 40.33
N TYR A 434 -2.38 2.12 41.08
CA TYR A 434 -2.32 1.28 42.26
C TYR A 434 -2.14 -0.19 41.89
N ASP A 435 -2.90 -0.67 40.90
CA ASP A 435 -2.80 -2.05 40.41
C ASP A 435 -1.42 -2.36 39.83
N LYS A 436 -0.81 -1.39 39.13
CA LYS A 436 0.58 -1.49 38.69
C LYS A 436 1.55 -1.70 39.84
N VAL A 437 1.41 -0.92 40.93
CA VAL A 437 2.29 -1.06 42.10
C VAL A 437 2.03 -2.37 42.83
N MET A 438 0.76 -2.77 42.95
CA MET A 438 0.34 -4.02 43.57
C MET A 438 0.89 -5.23 42.79
N SER A 439 0.69 -5.28 41.48
CA SER A 439 1.18 -6.35 40.60
C SER A 439 2.70 -6.49 40.68
N ASN A 440 3.45 -5.39 40.54
CA ASN A 440 4.91 -5.41 40.65
C ASN A 440 5.39 -5.93 42.01
N ALA A 441 4.75 -5.52 43.11
CA ALA A 441 5.08 -6.00 44.45
C ALA A 441 4.67 -7.47 44.66
N ASN A 442 3.53 -7.89 44.09
CA ASN A 442 3.04 -9.26 44.13
C ASN A 442 3.99 -10.20 43.39
N TYR A 443 4.43 -9.81 42.20
CA TYR A 443 5.41 -10.56 41.43
C TYR A 443 6.71 -10.78 42.19
N LYS A 444 7.24 -9.69 42.77
CA LYS A 444 8.49 -9.71 43.53
C LYS A 444 8.39 -10.58 44.77
N LYS A 445 7.29 -10.52 45.52
CA LYS A 445 7.13 -11.24 46.79
C LYS A 445 6.77 -12.73 46.58
N ASP A 446 5.86 -13.05 45.66
CA ASP A 446 5.26 -14.39 45.56
C ASP A 446 5.95 -15.31 44.56
N TYR A 447 6.56 -14.76 43.50
CA TYR A 447 7.23 -15.56 42.45
C TYR A 447 8.74 -15.35 42.47
N TRP A 448 9.21 -14.12 42.27
CA TRP A 448 10.65 -13.85 42.11
C TRP A 448 11.44 -14.21 43.37
N LEU A 449 11.05 -13.71 44.56
CA LEU A 449 11.72 -14.07 45.81
C LEU A 449 11.58 -15.56 46.15
N LYS A 450 10.44 -16.18 45.81
CA LYS A 450 10.22 -17.62 46.02
C LYS A 450 11.21 -18.45 45.20
N GLU A 451 11.37 -18.13 43.90
CA GLU A 451 12.35 -18.79 43.04
C GLU A 451 13.79 -18.57 43.49
N LEU A 452 14.16 -17.34 43.86
CA LEU A 452 15.51 -17.07 44.36
C LEU A 452 15.81 -17.82 45.67
N LYS A 453 14.85 -17.89 46.60
CA LYS A 453 14.96 -18.68 47.83
C LYS A 453 15.10 -20.17 47.53
N ASN A 454 14.32 -20.69 46.59
CA ASN A 454 14.43 -22.10 46.16
C ASN A 454 15.80 -22.40 45.55
N LYS A 455 16.33 -21.51 44.69
CA LYS A 455 17.67 -21.64 44.10
C LYS A 455 18.76 -21.58 45.17
N LEU A 456 18.67 -20.66 46.12
CA LEU A 456 19.62 -20.56 47.24
C LEU A 456 19.59 -21.82 48.13
N ALA A 457 18.39 -22.34 48.44
CA ALA A 457 18.24 -23.58 49.20
C ALA A 457 18.81 -24.80 48.45
N ASN A 458 18.59 -24.86 47.13
CA ASN A 458 19.20 -25.87 46.27
C ASN A 458 20.74 -25.76 46.27
N CYS A 459 21.30 -24.54 46.20
CA CYS A 459 22.74 -24.33 46.34
C CYS A 459 23.25 -24.84 47.71
N LYS A 460 22.57 -24.53 48.81
CA LYS A 460 22.94 -25.02 50.17
C LYS A 460 22.98 -26.54 50.26
N ARG A 461 22.06 -27.24 49.59
CA ARG A 461 22.02 -28.71 49.56
C ARG A 461 23.10 -29.28 48.64
N ASP A 462 23.19 -28.77 47.42
CA ASP A 462 23.98 -29.36 46.35
C ASP A 462 25.47 -28.97 46.41
N ILE A 463 25.87 -27.98 47.24
CA ILE A 463 27.28 -27.56 47.41
C ILE A 463 28.20 -28.70 47.88
N LYS A 464 27.65 -29.68 48.62
CA LYS A 464 28.39 -30.83 49.15
C LYS A 464 28.65 -31.93 48.10
N GLU A 465 28.00 -31.85 46.94
CA GLU A 465 28.12 -32.85 45.87
C GLU A 465 28.94 -32.31 44.68
N PRO A 466 30.16 -32.84 44.42
CA PRO A 466 31.03 -32.33 43.35
C PRO A 466 30.43 -32.52 41.94
N LYS A 467 29.59 -33.55 41.73
CA LYS A 467 28.89 -33.82 40.46
C LYS A 467 27.88 -32.72 40.07
N LYS A 468 27.45 -31.89 41.02
CA LYS A 468 26.46 -30.80 40.79
C LYS A 468 27.10 -29.41 40.70
N LYS A 469 28.44 -29.31 40.67
CA LYS A 469 29.18 -28.04 40.64
C LYS A 469 28.71 -27.08 39.54
N GLU A 470 28.49 -27.59 38.32
CA GLU A 470 28.03 -26.77 37.20
C GLU A 470 26.61 -26.19 37.43
N LYS A 471 25.71 -26.99 38.01
CA LYS A 471 24.34 -26.58 38.34
C LYS A 471 24.33 -25.50 39.42
N VAL A 472 25.18 -25.64 40.44
CA VAL A 472 25.35 -24.62 41.50
C VAL A 472 25.93 -23.33 40.93
N ASN A 473 26.92 -23.41 40.04
CA ASN A 473 27.49 -22.24 39.38
C ASN A 473 26.46 -21.47 38.54
N LYS A 474 25.63 -22.17 37.76
CA LYS A 474 24.53 -21.54 36.99
C LYS A 474 23.52 -20.86 37.92
N ALA A 475 23.11 -21.53 39.00
CA ALA A 475 22.20 -20.94 39.98
C ALA A 475 22.80 -19.70 40.67
N LEU A 476 24.08 -19.73 41.05
CA LEU A 476 24.78 -18.58 41.64
C LEU A 476 24.98 -17.44 40.64
N LEU A 477 25.19 -17.72 39.36
CA LEU A 477 25.23 -16.71 38.30
C LEU A 477 23.88 -15.99 38.17
N LEU A 478 22.78 -16.75 38.14
CA LEU A 478 21.43 -16.19 38.14
C LEU A 478 21.17 -15.33 39.38
N LEU A 479 21.48 -15.84 40.58
CA LEU A 479 21.32 -15.09 41.83
C LEU A 479 22.08 -13.76 41.79
N ARG A 480 23.33 -13.76 41.33
CA ARG A 480 24.13 -12.53 41.19
C ARG A 480 23.51 -11.56 40.19
N ASN A 481 23.09 -12.04 39.02
CA ASN A 481 22.46 -11.21 38.00
C ASN A 481 21.19 -10.53 38.53
N GLU A 482 20.32 -11.29 39.20
CA GLU A 482 19.06 -10.79 39.74
C GLU A 482 19.26 -9.84 40.92
N ILE A 483 20.15 -10.15 41.86
CA ILE A 483 20.47 -9.26 42.99
C ILE A 483 21.14 -7.98 42.48
N SER A 484 22.08 -8.07 41.53
CA SER A 484 22.74 -6.89 40.97
C SER A 484 21.74 -5.94 40.28
N HIS A 485 20.77 -6.50 39.54
CA HIS A 485 19.73 -5.71 38.88
C HIS A 485 18.74 -5.10 39.89
N GLU A 486 18.40 -5.82 40.96
CA GLU A 486 17.57 -5.28 42.05
C GLU A 486 18.28 -4.15 42.80
N LEU A 487 19.60 -4.25 43.03
CA LEU A 487 20.38 -3.20 43.67
C LEU A 487 20.45 -1.92 42.82
N GLN A 488 20.41 -2.03 41.50
CA GLN A 488 20.34 -0.86 40.60
C GLN A 488 18.97 -0.17 40.62
N SER A 489 17.90 -0.90 40.94
CA SER A 489 16.53 -0.38 40.92
C SER A 489 15.99 0.00 42.31
N ASN A 490 16.62 -0.48 43.39
CA ASN A 490 16.15 -0.33 44.76
C ASN A 490 17.29 0.03 45.74
N ASP A 491 17.54 1.33 45.91
CA ASP A 491 18.58 1.85 46.81
C ASP A 491 18.27 1.67 48.31
N LYS A 492 17.05 1.23 48.67
CA LYS A 492 16.59 1.18 50.07
C LYS A 492 17.09 -0.04 50.83
N ILE A 493 17.38 -1.15 50.15
CA ILE A 493 17.86 -2.38 50.76
C ILE A 493 19.20 -2.74 50.13
N LYS A 494 20.28 -2.51 50.87
CA LYS A 494 21.64 -2.77 50.43
C LYS A 494 22.02 -4.23 50.69
N TYR A 495 22.83 -4.80 49.79
CA TYR A 495 23.43 -6.12 49.93
C TYR A 495 24.94 -6.01 49.68
N LYS A 496 25.76 -6.48 50.62
CA LYS A 496 27.22 -6.30 50.61
C LYS A 496 28.01 -7.51 50.10
N TYR A 497 27.40 -8.71 50.10
CA TYR A 497 28.08 -9.98 49.84
C TYR A 497 27.99 -10.45 48.37
N LEU A 498 27.79 -9.53 47.41
CA LEU A 498 27.62 -9.88 45.99
C LEU A 498 28.87 -10.56 45.39
N SER A 499 30.07 -10.13 45.82
CA SER A 499 31.36 -10.66 45.40
C SER A 499 31.70 -12.04 45.97
N GLU A 500 30.92 -12.52 46.94
CA GLU A 500 31.14 -13.79 47.65
C GLU A 500 30.18 -14.91 47.17
N LEU A 501 29.23 -14.58 46.30
CA LEU A 501 28.32 -15.53 45.64
C LEU A 501 28.99 -16.31 44.48
N TYR A 502 30.15 -16.91 44.75
CA TYR A 502 30.85 -17.83 43.86
C TYR A 502 30.99 -19.18 44.54
N TYR A 503 31.04 -20.27 43.76
CA TYR A 503 31.14 -21.62 44.31
C TYR A 503 32.29 -21.78 45.31
N ASP A 504 33.45 -21.16 45.02
CA ASP A 504 34.65 -21.28 45.86
C ASP A 504 34.63 -20.38 47.11
N LYS A 505 33.69 -19.42 47.20
CA LYS A 505 33.58 -18.45 48.31
C LYS A 505 32.27 -18.56 49.09
N LEU A 506 31.41 -19.52 48.74
CA LEU A 506 30.09 -19.68 49.33
C LEU A 506 30.19 -20.35 50.71
N THR A 507 30.21 -19.54 51.78
CA THR A 507 30.17 -20.03 53.17
C THR A 507 28.73 -20.12 53.70
N PRO A 508 28.47 -20.92 54.76
CA PRO A 508 27.17 -20.95 55.43
C PRO A 508 26.70 -19.57 55.90
N ASP A 509 27.62 -18.71 56.34
CA ASP A 509 27.34 -17.33 56.75
C ASP A 509 26.84 -16.47 55.57
N VAL A 510 27.48 -16.55 54.39
CA VAL A 510 27.01 -15.86 53.18
C VAL A 510 25.60 -16.30 52.79
N ILE A 511 25.28 -17.59 52.93
CA ILE A 511 23.92 -18.11 52.66
C ILE A 511 22.91 -17.53 53.66
N GLU A 512 23.26 -17.45 54.94
CA GLU A 512 22.41 -16.86 55.98
C GLU A 512 22.19 -15.36 55.73
N LYS A 513 23.25 -14.60 55.45
CA LYS A 513 23.16 -13.17 55.10
C LYS A 513 22.36 -12.90 53.83
N THR A 514 22.44 -13.78 52.85
CA THR A 514 21.61 -13.72 51.64
C THR A 514 20.14 -14.00 51.96
N THR A 515 19.88 -14.94 52.88
CA THR A 515 18.52 -15.24 53.34
C THR A 515 17.92 -14.08 54.15
N GLU A 516 18.70 -13.44 55.02
CA GLU A 516 18.31 -12.21 55.73
C GLU A 516 17.94 -11.09 54.75
N TYR A 517 18.75 -10.88 53.71
CA TYR A 517 18.47 -9.92 52.65
C TYR A 517 17.15 -10.22 51.92
N PHE A 518 16.91 -11.47 51.52
CA PHE A 518 15.64 -11.86 50.90
C PHE A 518 14.43 -11.66 51.84
N ASN A 519 14.60 -11.87 53.14
CA ASN A 519 13.55 -11.61 54.13
C ASN A 519 13.28 -10.11 54.30
N ALA A 520 14.31 -9.27 54.27
CA ALA A 520 14.17 -7.81 54.27
C ALA A 520 13.44 -7.32 53.00
N LEU A 521 13.82 -7.82 51.82
CA LEU A 521 13.13 -7.55 50.56
C LEU A 521 11.66 -7.97 50.61
N ASN A 522 11.37 -9.16 51.15
CA ASN A 522 10.00 -9.64 51.27
C ASN A 522 9.15 -8.69 52.13
N LYS A 523 9.66 -8.26 53.29
CA LYS A 523 8.97 -7.27 54.16
C LYS A 523 8.74 -5.95 53.43
N TYR A 524 9.72 -5.48 52.66
CA TYR A 524 9.59 -4.25 51.87
C TYR A 524 8.48 -4.35 50.81
N TYR A 525 8.46 -5.42 50.02
CA TYR A 525 7.43 -5.63 49.00
C TYR A 525 6.04 -5.86 49.58
N ILE A 526 5.93 -6.56 50.73
CA ILE A 526 4.67 -6.66 51.47
C ILE A 526 4.17 -5.28 51.91
N LYS A 527 5.05 -4.43 52.46
CA LYS A 527 4.68 -3.07 52.88
C LYS A 527 4.25 -2.20 51.69
N ARG A 528 4.95 -2.30 50.55
CA ARG A 528 4.61 -1.59 49.31
C ARG A 528 3.25 -2.03 48.77
N TYR A 529 2.98 -3.33 48.74
CA TYR A 529 1.68 -3.89 48.36
C TYR A 529 0.56 -3.38 49.27
N LYS A 530 0.73 -3.50 50.60
CA LYS A 530 -0.26 -3.03 51.58
C LYS A 530 -0.57 -1.55 51.42
N LYS A 531 0.46 -0.70 51.27
CA LYS A 531 0.26 0.75 51.05
C LYS A 531 -0.60 1.05 49.82
N ALA A 532 -0.31 0.38 48.69
CA ALA A 532 -1.07 0.57 47.45
C ALA A 532 -2.49 -0.01 47.55
N SER A 533 -2.65 -1.19 48.13
CA SER A 533 -3.95 -1.83 48.35
C SER A 533 -4.85 -1.02 49.29
N THR A 534 -4.32 -0.48 50.39
CA THR A 534 -5.08 0.41 51.27
C THR A 534 -5.50 1.70 50.56
N ALA A 535 -4.63 2.28 49.71
CA ALA A 535 -4.99 3.47 48.93
C ALA A 535 -6.09 3.16 47.91
N LYS A 536 -6.01 2.04 47.18
CA LYS A 536 -7.06 1.58 46.26
C LYS A 536 -8.38 1.32 47.00
N ASN A 537 -8.35 0.59 48.12
CA ASN A 537 -9.54 0.30 48.91
C ASN A 537 -10.20 1.56 49.46
N LYS A 538 -9.43 2.60 49.82
CA LYS A 538 -9.99 3.90 50.22
C LYS A 538 -10.82 4.53 49.11
N ILE A 539 -10.32 4.51 47.88
CA ILE A 539 -11.05 5.02 46.70
C ILE A 539 -12.31 4.20 46.46
N ILE A 540 -12.22 2.87 46.50
CA ILE A 540 -13.39 2.00 46.34
C ILE A 540 -14.42 2.28 47.44
N SER A 541 -14.00 2.43 48.69
CA SER A 541 -14.91 2.75 49.80
C SER A 541 -15.57 4.13 49.65
N SER A 542 -14.85 5.13 49.14
CA SER A 542 -15.44 6.46 48.88
C SER A 542 -16.45 6.46 47.74
N LEU A 543 -16.33 5.52 46.79
CA LEU A 543 -17.27 5.37 45.68
C LEU A 543 -18.48 4.49 46.02
N GLN A 544 -18.51 3.87 47.22
CA GLN A 544 -19.57 2.94 47.65
C GLN A 544 -20.24 3.40 48.96
N LEU A 545 -20.24 4.71 49.24
CA LEU A 545 -20.75 5.27 50.51
C LEU A 545 -22.26 5.06 50.69
N THR A 546 -23.03 5.12 49.61
CA THR A 546 -24.48 4.88 49.60
C THR A 546 -24.81 3.63 48.78
N PRO A 547 -25.97 2.98 49.03
CA PRO A 547 -26.45 1.87 48.19
C PRO A 547 -26.52 2.23 46.70
N GLU A 548 -26.99 3.44 46.39
CA GLU A 548 -27.05 3.98 45.03
C GLU A 548 -25.66 4.14 44.39
N ALA A 549 -24.69 4.72 45.11
CA ALA A 549 -23.32 4.87 44.60
C ALA A 549 -22.64 3.51 44.38
N LYS A 550 -22.96 2.51 45.21
CA LYS A 550 -22.49 1.14 45.03
C LYS A 550 -23.02 0.50 43.75
N GLU A 551 -24.31 0.71 43.44
CA GLU A 551 -24.90 0.24 42.19
C GLU A 551 -24.29 0.97 40.99
N GLU A 552 -24.10 2.29 41.07
CA GLU A 552 -23.45 3.08 40.02
C GLU A 552 -22.01 2.60 39.76
N PHE A 553 -21.24 2.29 40.81
CA PHE A 553 -19.90 1.73 40.69
C PHE A 553 -19.89 0.37 39.98
N ILE A 554 -20.85 -0.52 40.32
CA ILE A 554 -20.98 -1.84 39.66
C ILE A 554 -21.35 -1.66 38.19
N MET A 555 -22.30 -0.75 37.89
CA MET A 555 -22.70 -0.45 36.52
C MET A 555 -21.57 0.15 35.70
N SER A 556 -20.76 1.04 36.30
CA SER A 556 -19.56 1.57 35.67
C SER A 556 -18.55 0.46 35.34
N LYS A 557 -18.30 -0.47 36.28
CA LYS A 557 -17.46 -1.65 36.01
C LYS A 557 -18.01 -2.47 34.83
N LYS A 558 -19.31 -2.78 34.86
CA LYS A 558 -19.99 -3.57 33.83
C LYS A 558 -19.94 -2.93 32.43
N LYS A 559 -19.92 -1.61 32.37
CA LYS A 559 -19.97 -0.80 31.14
C LYS A 559 -18.59 -0.55 30.51
N TYR A 560 -17.54 -0.42 31.30
CA TYR A 560 -16.22 0.04 30.83
C TYR A 560 -15.11 -1.01 30.93
N HIS A 561 -15.20 -1.95 31.87
CA HIS A 561 -14.21 -3.02 32.04
C HIS A 561 -14.65 -4.25 31.25
N ASN A 562 -13.70 -5.00 30.69
CA ASN A 562 -13.94 -6.26 30.00
C ASN A 562 -12.96 -7.31 30.50
N GLU A 563 -13.48 -8.44 30.98
CA GLU A 563 -12.67 -9.46 31.68
C GLU A 563 -11.72 -10.17 30.71
N SER A 564 -12.19 -10.60 29.53
CA SER A 564 -11.34 -11.34 28.59
C SER A 564 -10.21 -10.49 27.99
N LEU A 565 -10.42 -9.18 27.81
CA LEU A 565 -9.34 -8.27 27.47
C LEU A 565 -8.34 -8.14 28.62
N SER A 566 -8.82 -8.03 29.87
CA SER A 566 -7.99 -7.98 31.07
C SER A 566 -7.10 -9.23 31.17
N GLU A 567 -7.68 -10.44 31.07
CA GLU A 567 -6.95 -11.70 31.09
C GLU A 567 -5.89 -11.79 29.98
N LEU A 568 -6.20 -11.27 28.78
CA LEU A 568 -5.26 -11.28 27.66
C LEU A 568 -4.05 -10.37 27.90
N VAL A 569 -4.28 -9.11 28.32
CA VAL A 569 -3.19 -8.14 28.55
C VAL A 569 -2.43 -8.41 29.85
N ARG A 570 -3.03 -9.16 30.79
CA ARG A 570 -2.38 -9.62 32.02
C ARG A 570 -1.72 -11.00 31.87
N ASN A 571 -2.04 -11.73 30.81
CA ASN A 571 -1.48 -13.05 30.53
C ASN A 571 -1.64 -14.00 31.74
N ASP A 572 -2.88 -14.22 32.18
CA ASP A 572 -3.23 -15.03 33.37
C ASP A 572 -3.01 -16.55 33.21
N GLY A 573 -2.09 -16.96 32.33
CA GLY A 573 -1.73 -18.36 32.11
C GLY A 573 -0.96 -19.00 33.27
N LEU A 574 -0.70 -20.31 33.12
CA LEU A 574 0.00 -21.14 34.13
C LEU A 574 1.46 -20.70 34.35
N THR A 575 2.15 -20.23 33.31
CA THR A 575 3.57 -19.85 33.36
C THR A 575 3.76 -18.38 33.76
N ARG A 576 3.99 -18.14 35.05
CA ARG A 576 4.12 -16.78 35.61
C ARG A 576 5.54 -16.20 35.54
N ILE A 577 6.56 -17.05 35.53
CA ILE A 577 7.98 -16.70 35.49
C ILE A 577 8.74 -17.70 34.61
N ILE A 578 9.73 -17.22 33.84
CA ILE A 578 10.58 -18.05 33.00
C ILE A 578 12.06 -17.71 33.25
N GLU A 579 12.89 -18.73 33.35
CA GLU A 579 14.36 -18.61 33.37
C GLU A 579 14.89 -18.68 31.93
N TYR A 580 15.55 -17.62 31.46
CA TYR A 580 16.13 -17.55 30.12
C TYR A 580 17.43 -16.73 30.17
N ASN A 581 18.51 -17.21 29.55
CA ASN A 581 19.84 -16.58 29.56
C ASN A 581 20.26 -16.09 30.97
N ASP A 582 20.22 -16.99 31.97
CA ASP A 582 20.62 -16.74 33.36
C ASP A 582 19.90 -15.57 34.06
N ARG A 583 18.66 -15.28 33.65
CA ARG A 583 17.78 -14.27 34.26
C ARG A 583 16.34 -14.75 34.36
N LEU A 584 15.60 -14.16 35.29
CA LEU A 584 14.19 -14.40 35.51
C LEU A 584 13.34 -13.32 34.81
N TYR A 585 12.49 -13.76 33.88
CA TYR A 585 11.56 -12.88 33.18
C TYR A 585 10.14 -13.04 33.72
N GLN A 586 9.53 -11.89 34.05
CA GLN A 586 8.13 -11.79 34.41
C GLN A 586 7.26 -12.05 33.17
N LYS A 587 6.34 -13.00 33.26
CA LYS A 587 5.35 -13.29 32.20
C LYS A 587 3.92 -12.89 32.58
N ILE A 588 3.64 -12.82 33.88
CA ILE A 588 2.38 -12.31 34.40
C ILE A 588 2.34 -10.79 34.36
N ASP A 589 1.16 -10.24 34.11
CA ASP A 589 0.87 -8.80 34.16
C ASP A 589 1.78 -7.91 33.26
N PRO A 590 2.01 -8.23 31.97
CA PRO A 590 2.88 -7.42 31.12
C PRO A 590 2.40 -5.98 30.98
N ILE A 591 1.09 -5.74 31.07
CA ILE A 591 0.48 -4.40 31.06
C ILE A 591 0.90 -3.51 32.25
N PHE A 592 1.45 -4.08 33.33
CA PHE A 592 1.95 -3.35 34.49
C PHE A 592 3.48 -3.24 34.54
N GLN A 593 4.18 -3.87 33.59
CA GLN A 593 5.63 -3.87 33.51
C GLN A 593 6.12 -2.74 32.58
N ASP A 594 7.05 -1.90 33.06
CA ASP A 594 7.71 -0.91 32.21
C ASP A 594 8.90 -1.53 31.46
N PRO A 595 9.11 -1.22 30.18
CA PRO A 595 10.25 -1.73 29.43
C PRO A 595 11.55 -1.01 29.85
N ASN A 596 12.66 -1.76 29.80
CA ASN A 596 14.00 -1.25 30.13
C ASN A 596 14.81 -0.78 28.91
N ALA A 597 14.34 -1.02 27.68
CA ALA A 597 15.09 -0.70 26.47
C ALA A 597 15.19 0.82 26.24
N TYR A 598 16.25 1.25 25.56
CA TYR A 598 16.48 2.68 25.25
C TYR A 598 15.57 3.21 24.13
N LEU A 599 15.25 2.38 23.12
CA LEU A 599 14.52 2.78 21.93
C LEU A 599 13.49 1.74 21.50
N ILE A 600 12.19 2.09 21.60
CA ILE A 600 10.96 1.47 21.04
C ILE A 600 10.68 0.00 21.43
N LYS A 601 11.71 -0.85 21.47
CA LYS A 601 11.65 -2.27 21.75
C LYS A 601 11.05 -2.51 23.14
N ALA A 602 9.92 -3.20 23.17
CA ALA A 602 9.20 -3.53 24.39
C ALA A 602 8.61 -4.94 24.29
N HIS A 603 8.23 -5.51 25.43
CA HIS A 603 7.39 -6.70 25.45
C HIS A 603 5.98 -6.36 24.94
N PHE A 604 5.25 -7.39 24.50
CA PHE A 604 3.91 -7.21 23.97
C PHE A 604 2.95 -6.75 25.09
N TYR A 605 2.10 -5.77 24.79
CA TYR A 605 1.19 -5.10 25.74
C TYR A 605 1.87 -4.21 26.77
N ALA A 606 3.12 -3.77 26.55
CA ALA A 606 3.75 -2.79 27.41
C ALA A 606 2.88 -1.51 27.50
N PRO A 607 2.72 -0.90 28.68
CA PRO A 607 1.86 0.27 28.87
C PRO A 607 2.48 1.58 28.37
N VAL A 608 3.81 1.61 28.29
CA VAL A 608 4.63 2.70 27.76
C VAL A 608 5.76 2.12 26.95
N LYS A 609 6.27 2.89 25.98
CA LYS A 609 7.48 2.59 25.21
C LYS A 609 8.46 3.73 25.38
N ARG A 610 9.75 3.40 25.51
CA ARG A 610 10.80 4.42 25.66
C ARG A 610 11.29 4.89 24.30
N VAL A 611 11.33 6.19 24.08
CA VAL A 611 11.91 6.81 22.89
C VAL A 611 13.02 7.74 23.39
N PHE A 612 14.27 7.43 23.04
CA PHE A 612 15.47 8.09 23.56
C PHE A 612 15.51 8.15 25.09
N GLY A 613 15.13 7.06 25.76
CA GLY A 613 15.10 6.97 27.23
C GLY A 613 13.86 7.58 27.91
N HIS A 614 13.05 8.39 27.21
CA HIS A 614 11.84 8.99 27.77
C HIS A 614 10.60 8.09 27.56
N PRO A 615 9.76 7.86 28.59
CA PRO A 615 8.57 7.01 28.46
C PRO A 615 7.42 7.74 27.75
N PHE A 616 6.92 7.16 26.66
CA PHE A 616 5.74 7.62 25.93
C PHE A 616 4.61 6.56 25.99
N PRO A 617 3.33 6.97 25.99
CA PRO A 617 2.23 6.01 25.93
C PRO A 617 2.29 5.13 24.67
N THR A 618 2.09 3.83 24.84
CA THR A 618 2.17 2.84 23.75
C THR A 618 1.26 3.17 22.56
N PHE A 619 0.07 3.73 22.82
CA PHE A 619 -0.85 4.16 21.78
C PHE A 619 -0.19 5.11 20.77
N TRP A 620 0.45 6.18 21.25
CA TRP A 620 1.03 7.21 20.38
C TRP A 620 2.27 6.70 19.65
N VAL A 621 3.14 5.94 20.33
CA VAL A 621 4.32 5.35 19.70
C VAL A 621 3.91 4.39 18.58
N ASN A 622 2.92 3.53 18.83
CA ASN A 622 2.42 2.60 17.83
C ASN A 622 1.78 3.33 16.64
N LEU A 623 0.98 4.36 16.89
CA LEU A 623 0.39 5.21 15.85
C LEU A 623 1.49 5.86 14.98
N SER A 624 2.51 6.44 15.61
CA SER A 624 3.65 7.05 14.89
C SER A 624 4.41 6.04 14.04
N ILE A 625 4.60 4.81 14.52
CA ILE A 625 5.28 3.76 13.75
C ILE A 625 4.46 3.33 12.53
N ILE A 626 3.14 3.21 12.65
CA ILE A 626 2.26 2.93 11.50
C ILE A 626 2.42 4.02 10.44
N TRP A 627 2.41 5.30 10.84
CA TRP A 627 2.62 6.40 9.90
C TRP A 627 4.04 6.47 9.33
N LEU A 628 5.07 6.13 10.11
CA LEU A 628 6.43 6.00 9.61
C LEU A 628 6.51 4.93 8.51
N MET A 629 5.88 3.77 8.72
CA MET A 629 5.77 2.71 7.71
C MET A 629 5.01 3.20 6.46
N THR A 630 3.92 3.94 6.63
CA THR A 630 3.17 4.57 5.53
C THR A 630 4.05 5.53 4.71
N ILE A 631 4.88 6.35 5.37
CA ILE A 631 5.81 7.26 4.70
C ILE A 631 6.90 6.48 3.95
N LEU A 632 7.47 5.43 4.56
CA LEU A 632 8.46 4.58 3.90
C LEU A 632 7.88 3.90 2.65
N LEU A 633 6.63 3.42 2.72
CA LEU A 633 5.93 2.87 1.57
C LEU A 633 5.65 3.91 0.48
N TYR A 634 5.35 5.16 0.86
CA TYR A 634 5.24 6.27 -0.10
C TYR A 634 6.57 6.55 -0.80
N ILE A 635 7.68 6.56 -0.07
CA ILE A 635 9.02 6.73 -0.64
C ILE A 635 9.33 5.57 -1.62
N SER A 636 9.04 4.33 -1.22
CA SER A 636 9.16 3.15 -2.10
C SER A 636 8.35 3.31 -3.40
N LEU A 637 7.12 3.80 -3.30
CA LEU A 637 6.24 4.05 -4.44
C LEU A 637 6.77 5.18 -5.33
N TYR A 638 7.28 6.25 -4.75
CA TYR A 638 7.83 7.39 -5.48
C TYR A 638 9.00 6.96 -6.38
N TYR A 639 9.89 6.12 -5.86
CA TYR A 639 11.05 5.62 -6.59
C TYR A 639 10.80 4.32 -7.38
N SER A 640 9.57 3.77 -7.35
CA SER A 640 9.21 2.47 -7.93
C SER A 640 10.13 1.33 -7.48
N TRP A 641 10.50 1.26 -6.21
CA TRP A 641 11.46 0.25 -5.73
C TRP A 641 10.96 -1.18 -5.98
N LEU A 642 9.71 -1.48 -5.63
CA LEU A 642 9.14 -2.82 -5.82
C LEU A 642 9.11 -3.21 -7.30
N ARG A 643 8.68 -2.30 -8.18
CA ARG A 643 8.66 -2.55 -9.63
C ARG A 643 10.06 -2.83 -10.18
N LYS A 644 11.05 -2.00 -9.83
CA LYS A 644 12.45 -2.16 -10.26
C LYS A 644 13.03 -3.49 -9.77
N PHE A 645 12.70 -3.88 -8.54
CA PHE A 645 13.12 -5.16 -7.98
C PHE A 645 12.53 -6.35 -8.77
N LEU A 646 11.24 -6.33 -9.08
CA LEU A 646 10.59 -7.38 -9.87
C LEU A 646 11.14 -7.44 -11.31
N ASP A 647 11.35 -6.29 -11.96
CA ASP A 647 11.93 -6.22 -13.30
C ASP A 647 13.38 -6.76 -13.30
N ALA A 648 14.17 -6.49 -12.25
CA ALA A 648 15.51 -7.06 -12.09
C ALA A 648 15.49 -8.58 -11.90
N MET A 649 14.58 -9.11 -11.08
CA MET A 649 14.44 -10.57 -10.90
C MET A 649 14.00 -11.27 -12.19
N ALA A 650 13.07 -10.66 -12.94
CA ALA A 650 12.66 -11.17 -14.25
C ALA A 650 13.84 -11.20 -15.23
N GLY A 651 14.66 -10.14 -15.26
CA GLY A 651 15.89 -10.09 -16.06
C GLY A 651 16.93 -11.15 -15.68
N LEU A 652 17.08 -11.46 -14.39
CA LEU A 652 17.95 -12.55 -13.94
C LEU A 652 17.48 -13.92 -14.46
N SER A 653 16.18 -14.18 -14.44
CA SER A 653 15.62 -15.44 -14.96
C SER A 653 15.80 -15.60 -16.47
N SER A 654 15.76 -14.51 -17.25
CA SER A 654 16.00 -14.57 -18.70
C SER A 654 17.47 -14.79 -19.02
N VAL A 655 18.39 -14.25 -18.21
CA VAL A 655 19.83 -14.52 -18.31
C VAL A 655 20.16 -15.98 -17.96
N ILE A 656 19.54 -16.54 -16.93
CA ILE A 656 19.72 -17.95 -16.55
C ILE A 656 19.20 -18.88 -17.67
N LYS A 657 18.02 -18.61 -18.23
CA LYS A 657 17.49 -19.39 -19.37
C LYS A 657 18.37 -19.31 -20.61
N LYS A 658 19.02 -18.17 -20.87
CA LYS A 658 19.92 -18.01 -22.01
C LYS A 658 21.22 -18.82 -21.86
N LYS A 659 21.66 -19.02 -20.62
CA LYS A 659 22.85 -19.80 -20.25
C LYS A 659 22.62 -21.31 -20.24
N GLU A 660 21.37 -21.77 -20.23
CA GLU A 660 20.99 -23.18 -20.43
C GLU A 660 20.75 -23.53 -21.91
N SER A 661 20.69 -22.52 -22.79
CA SER A 661 20.55 -22.68 -24.25
C SER A 661 21.85 -22.47 -25.04
N GLU A 662 22.95 -22.14 -24.35
CA GLU A 662 24.33 -22.18 -24.84
C GLU A 662 25.02 -23.41 -24.24
#